data_AF-A0A4Y1RFU5-F1
#
_entry.id   AF-A0A4Y1RFU5-F1
#
_cell.length_a   1.000
_cell.length_b   1.000
_cell.length_c   1.000
_cell.angle_alpha   90.00
_cell.angle_beta   90.00
_cell.angle_gamma   90.00
#
_symmetry.space_group_name_H-M   'P 1'
#
loop_
_entity.id
_entity.type
_entity.pdbx_description
1 polymer ?
#
loop_
_entity_poly.entity_id
_entity_poly.type
_entity_poly.pdbx_seq_one_letter_code
_entity_poly.pdbx_strand_id
1 'polypeptide(L)'
;MDAIARRWRLLSGQTEWEGLLYPLDIDLRRYIIHYGERASAIADAFIDEPKSKNSGLPRYAKRNLFSKVGLESYSPYKYVVKTYLYATTKLVPGKSIWLGYVAVTTDEGKRVLGRRDILISWRGTKLEKEFDIDRETTLVPASDILGKDNVNEPKVHSVPHSKRGLTIYIHQCFLNQRICEFSIVSGSCAVKELLKKYKGEEISITVTGHSMGAAIGILNATDIAYNGYNKLSDKPGKASLVTAIVFACPGLGDSGFNKVFSSLKNLHVLRVANTNDLAPILSAEGKYVHVGKELRFNSLMSPYLKALSDYDDWIGIVEMFHDLEVYLHGVAGTQGENGFKLEVDRDIALVNKLLDAVKDEYRIVVKWWIEKNKSMVQRDDGSWKKTTMHSIAKRWRLLSGETEWEGLLNPLDLDLRRYILHYGERAAAIADAFIDETKSDNCGLPRYAKRYLFSKVGLENSNPYKYKVKKYLYAATTLSPGKSIWLGYVAVATDEGKKVLGRRDILVSWRGTELVAEWGIDVVFDLVSASDIVGEKHHPKVHHGFHSYYTHVEPESPHNKTSCRAQALAAIKEVVNRYKNETISITVTGHSMGAAMGILNATDIVYNGYNKPPGHPVCPVTAIVFAAPRLGDQGFSNVFYGLKNLHVLRVTNDYDLIPSLPPFANYLHVGKELRFDTFKSPYLKDPKQSLHSLEVYLHGVAGTQGENDFKLAVKRDLALVNKYLDGLKDKYLVVAKWWTEKNKSMLQLGDGSWVLMDHETRWRVLSGEDEWEGLLDPLDIDLRHYIIHYGERAGAIGYGLIDKPTSISKNIGLPRYAKRNLFSKVGLETGNPYKYEVKKYLYAATRFAPGKSSLLGFVAVSTDEGSKVLGRRDILISWRGTMLDQEVEVDATILFFSASDILGKEHNPQVHLGWHGYYTNLDSESAHNKTASCRDQVLAAVRELVDEYKDEEISITVTGHSMGSAIAVLNATDIVYNGYNKPTNSNNVSLVTAIVFACPNVGDQGFKKVFSSLENLRVLRITNEWDPVPKLPILPYVPVGKELVIDTLKSPYLKNAIDSVHQLEVYLHGVAGTQGRNNDFKLEINRDLALVNKILDGLDDKYHIIPKWWIERNNSMVQMEDGSWELMDHEKDDDDDDDGA
;
A
#
# COMPACT_ATOMS: atom_id res chain seq x y z
N MET A 1 -12.70 -42.25 5.46
CA MET A 1 -13.32 -41.15 6.23
C MET A 1 -14.84 -41.13 6.10
N ASP A 2 -15.40 -41.55 4.96
CA ASP A 2 -16.86 -41.78 4.79
C ASP A 2 -17.50 -42.66 5.88
N ALA A 3 -16.75 -43.63 6.42
CA ALA A 3 -17.21 -44.46 7.54
C ALA A 3 -17.47 -43.65 8.82
N ILE A 4 -16.57 -42.73 9.20
CA ILE A 4 -16.74 -41.86 10.38
C ILE A 4 -17.94 -40.94 10.19
N ALA A 5 -18.07 -40.32 9.02
CA ALA A 5 -19.21 -39.45 8.70
C ALA A 5 -20.57 -40.17 8.77
N ARG A 6 -20.64 -41.46 8.42
CA ARG A 6 -21.89 -42.25 8.51
C ARG A 6 -22.14 -42.80 9.92
N ARG A 7 -21.08 -43.12 10.67
CA ARG A 7 -21.14 -43.73 12.00
C ARG A 7 -21.03 -42.72 13.14
N TRP A 8 -21.01 -41.41 12.87
CA TRP A 8 -20.63 -40.40 13.86
C TRP A 8 -21.48 -40.44 15.14
N ARG A 9 -22.78 -40.75 15.05
CA ARG A 9 -23.66 -40.85 16.23
C ARG A 9 -23.28 -42.03 17.12
N LEU A 10 -22.97 -43.18 16.52
CA LEU A 10 -22.47 -44.37 17.19
C LEU A 10 -21.10 -44.08 17.85
N LEU A 11 -20.18 -43.46 17.10
CA LEU A 11 -18.85 -43.07 17.61
C LEU A 11 -18.91 -42.00 18.71
N SER A 12 -19.95 -41.17 18.71
CA SER A 12 -20.27 -40.19 19.76
C SER A 12 -21.08 -40.78 20.94
N GLY A 13 -21.26 -42.10 21.00
CA GLY A 13 -21.80 -42.78 22.18
C GLY A 13 -23.31 -42.98 22.19
N GLN A 14 -24.02 -42.80 21.07
CA GLN A 14 -25.49 -42.99 21.03
C GLN A 14 -25.96 -44.34 21.60
N THR A 15 -25.14 -45.39 21.50
CA THR A 15 -25.38 -46.72 22.05
C THR A 15 -24.41 -47.07 23.19
N GLU A 16 -23.88 -46.07 23.90
CA GLU A 16 -22.91 -46.25 24.99
C GLU A 16 -21.68 -47.08 24.57
N TRP A 17 -21.26 -46.93 23.30
CA TRP A 17 -20.14 -47.66 22.67
C TRP A 17 -20.21 -49.20 22.80
N GLU A 18 -21.41 -49.76 22.93
CA GLU A 18 -21.62 -51.20 23.00
C GLU A 18 -20.97 -51.92 21.80
N GLY A 19 -20.13 -52.91 22.09
CA GLY A 19 -19.39 -53.68 21.08
C GLY A 19 -18.21 -52.96 20.40
N LEU A 20 -17.88 -51.72 20.80
CA LEU A 20 -16.81 -50.94 20.15
C LEU A 20 -15.54 -50.77 20.99
N LEU A 21 -15.57 -51.08 22.28
CA LEU A 21 -14.44 -50.86 23.19
C LEU A 21 -13.47 -52.05 23.27
N TYR A 22 -13.99 -53.28 23.18
CA TYR A 22 -13.20 -54.51 23.29
C TYR A 22 -13.67 -55.57 22.27
N PRO A 23 -12.93 -55.80 21.18
CA PRO A 23 -11.75 -55.05 20.73
C PRO A 23 -12.11 -53.61 20.34
N LEU A 24 -11.14 -52.69 20.42
CA LEU A 24 -11.36 -51.28 20.12
C LEU A 24 -11.55 -51.08 18.61
N ASP A 25 -12.75 -50.66 18.21
CA ASP A 25 -13.11 -50.35 16.83
C ASP A 25 -12.15 -49.32 16.21
N ILE A 26 -11.74 -49.55 14.96
CA ILE A 26 -10.71 -48.72 14.31
C ILE A 26 -11.15 -47.28 14.06
N ASP A 27 -12.44 -47.05 13.76
CA ASP A 27 -12.97 -45.70 13.59
C ASP A 27 -13.08 -45.01 14.95
N LEU A 28 -13.53 -45.73 15.99
CA LEU A 28 -13.57 -45.22 17.36
C LEU A 28 -12.16 -44.88 17.88
N ARG A 29 -11.14 -45.69 17.56
CA ARG A 29 -9.74 -45.41 17.87
C ARG A 29 -9.28 -44.08 17.28
N ARG A 30 -9.50 -43.87 15.98
CA ARG A 30 -9.20 -42.61 15.29
C ARG A 30 -9.99 -41.44 15.88
N TYR A 31 -11.24 -41.69 16.27
CA TYR A 31 -12.13 -40.69 16.85
C TYR A 31 -11.67 -40.23 18.23
N ILE A 32 -11.27 -41.16 19.11
CA ILE A 32 -10.70 -40.84 20.43
C ILE A 32 -9.40 -40.05 20.27
N ILE A 33 -8.50 -40.50 19.40
CA ILE A 33 -7.23 -39.80 19.15
C ILE A 33 -7.47 -38.39 18.61
N HIS A 34 -8.43 -38.24 17.70
CA HIS A 34 -8.80 -36.92 17.18
C HIS A 34 -9.14 -35.92 18.29
N TYR A 35 -10.03 -36.29 19.23
CA TYR A 35 -10.39 -35.40 20.33
C TYR A 35 -9.26 -35.23 21.36
N GLY A 36 -8.48 -36.29 21.58
CA GLY A 36 -7.30 -36.22 22.43
C GLY A 36 -6.21 -35.27 21.91
N GLU A 37 -5.96 -35.22 20.60
CA GLU A 37 -5.07 -34.23 19.99
C GLU A 37 -5.57 -32.79 20.23
N ARG A 38 -6.88 -32.60 20.32
CA ARG A 38 -7.48 -31.28 20.56
C ARG A 38 -7.33 -30.85 22.02
N ALA A 39 -7.35 -31.82 22.95
CA ALA A 39 -6.89 -31.59 24.33
C ALA A 39 -5.38 -31.29 24.37
N SER A 40 -4.55 -32.04 23.64
CA SER A 40 -3.09 -31.85 23.58
C SER A 40 -2.68 -30.48 23.03
N ALA A 41 -3.43 -29.94 22.06
CA ALA A 41 -3.22 -28.61 21.50
C ALA A 41 -3.19 -27.49 22.56
N ILE A 42 -3.86 -27.69 23.70
CA ILE A 42 -3.80 -26.74 24.81
C ILE A 42 -2.44 -26.81 25.49
N ALA A 43 -1.96 -28.01 25.81
CA ALA A 43 -0.64 -28.20 26.43
C ALA A 43 0.47 -27.67 25.53
N ASP A 44 0.42 -27.99 24.22
CA ASP A 44 1.41 -27.55 23.23
C ASP A 44 1.48 -26.01 23.08
N ALA A 45 0.36 -25.33 23.36
CA ALA A 45 0.23 -23.88 23.24
C ALA A 45 0.25 -23.15 24.59
N PHE A 46 0.34 -23.84 25.73
CA PHE A 46 0.35 -23.19 27.04
C PHE A 46 1.74 -22.62 27.36
N ILE A 47 1.78 -21.51 28.09
CA ILE A 47 3.02 -20.93 28.61
C ILE A 47 3.07 -21.23 30.11
N ASP A 48 3.81 -22.26 30.48
CA ASP A 48 4.00 -22.72 31.87
C ASP A 48 5.26 -22.19 32.54
N GLU A 49 6.21 -21.61 31.80
CA GLU A 49 7.47 -21.05 32.33
C GLU A 49 7.22 -19.97 33.39
N PRO A 50 7.48 -20.23 34.69
CA PRO A 50 7.13 -19.32 35.80
C PRO A 50 7.82 -17.96 35.72
N LYS A 51 9.03 -17.91 35.14
CA LYS A 51 9.78 -16.65 34.95
C LYS A 51 9.26 -15.82 33.78
N SER A 52 8.33 -16.35 32.99
CA SER A 52 7.70 -15.65 31.87
C SER A 52 6.64 -14.66 32.38
N LYS A 53 6.68 -13.39 31.93
CA LYS A 53 5.58 -12.44 32.18
C LYS A 53 4.24 -12.93 31.64
N ASN A 54 4.27 -13.77 30.61
CA ASN A 54 3.09 -14.35 29.94
C ASN A 54 2.74 -15.75 30.47
N SER A 55 3.29 -16.18 31.60
CA SER A 55 2.92 -17.46 32.24
C SER A 55 1.42 -17.51 32.47
N GLY A 56 0.78 -18.61 32.08
CA GLY A 56 -0.67 -18.81 32.17
C GLY A 56 -1.47 -18.40 30.93
N LEU A 57 -0.85 -17.87 29.87
CA LEU A 57 -1.53 -17.41 28.64
C LEU A 57 -1.28 -18.35 27.44
N PRO A 58 -2.13 -18.33 26.39
CA PRO A 58 -1.86 -19.08 25.16
C PRO A 58 -0.69 -18.46 24.39
N ARG A 59 0.15 -19.33 23.82
CA ARG A 59 1.29 -19.00 22.96
C ARG A 59 0.87 -18.54 21.57
N TYR A 60 -0.25 -19.05 21.07
CA TYR A 60 -0.73 -18.80 19.71
C TYR A 60 -2.07 -18.08 19.71
N ALA A 61 -2.32 -17.27 18.67
CA ALA A 61 -3.62 -16.66 18.46
C ALA A 61 -4.66 -17.69 18.00
N LYS A 62 -5.94 -17.49 18.35
CA LYS A 62 -7.08 -18.37 18.02
C LYS A 62 -7.05 -18.91 16.59
N ARG A 63 -6.87 -18.02 15.59
CA ARG A 63 -6.87 -18.36 14.16
C ARG A 63 -5.74 -19.29 13.71
N ASN A 64 -4.66 -19.38 14.49
CA ASN A 64 -3.45 -20.12 14.14
C ASN A 64 -3.17 -21.28 15.09
N LEU A 65 -4.04 -21.55 16.07
CA LEU A 65 -3.78 -22.55 17.11
C LEU A 65 -3.43 -23.90 16.48
N PHE A 66 -4.32 -24.41 15.62
CA PHE A 66 -4.14 -25.73 15.02
C PHE A 66 -2.97 -25.80 14.04
N SER A 67 -2.67 -24.75 13.26
CA SER A 67 -1.46 -24.73 12.42
C SER A 67 -0.20 -24.78 13.26
N LYS A 68 -0.15 -23.99 14.32
CA LYS A 68 1.06 -23.81 15.11
C LYS A 68 1.36 -24.97 16.05
N VAL A 69 0.34 -25.73 16.47
CA VAL A 69 0.53 -26.99 17.20
C VAL A 69 0.62 -28.20 16.27
N GLY A 70 0.75 -27.99 14.95
CA GLY A 70 0.95 -29.06 13.97
C GLY A 70 -0.32 -29.81 13.53
N LEU A 71 -1.50 -29.46 14.03
CA LEU A 71 -2.76 -30.17 13.76
C LEU A 71 -3.51 -29.73 12.49
N GLU A 72 -2.96 -28.82 11.68
CA GLU A 72 -3.63 -28.31 10.47
C GLU A 72 -3.19 -29.00 9.17
N SER A 73 -1.92 -29.34 9.01
CA SER A 73 -1.39 -29.85 7.73
C SER A 73 -1.77 -31.32 7.46
N TYR A 74 -1.65 -32.19 8.47
CA TYR A 74 -1.91 -33.63 8.31
C TYR A 74 -3.30 -34.07 8.77
N SER A 75 -3.95 -33.31 9.66
CA SER A 75 -5.23 -33.74 10.25
C SER A 75 -6.40 -33.42 9.31
N PRO A 76 -7.25 -34.40 8.96
CA PRO A 76 -8.42 -34.14 8.13
C PRO A 76 -9.57 -33.45 8.91
N TYR A 77 -9.51 -33.45 10.24
CA TYR A 77 -10.53 -32.85 11.09
C TYR A 77 -10.27 -31.36 11.27
N LYS A 78 -10.82 -30.55 10.36
CA LYS A 78 -10.61 -29.10 10.31
C LYS A 78 -11.58 -28.33 11.21
N TYR A 79 -11.02 -27.50 12.10
CA TYR A 79 -11.76 -26.67 13.04
C TYR A 79 -11.29 -25.21 12.97
N VAL A 80 -12.19 -24.28 13.31
CA VAL A 80 -11.87 -22.87 13.57
C VAL A 80 -12.16 -22.57 15.02
N VAL A 81 -11.14 -22.12 15.75
CA VAL A 81 -11.28 -21.64 17.13
C VAL A 81 -12.08 -20.33 17.12
N LYS A 82 -13.20 -20.31 17.85
CA LYS A 82 -14.09 -19.15 17.96
C LYS A 82 -13.77 -18.32 19.19
N THR A 83 -13.49 -18.96 20.32
CA THR A 83 -13.07 -18.23 21.51
C THR A 83 -12.11 -19.02 22.39
N TYR A 84 -11.38 -18.27 23.22
CA TYR A 84 -10.58 -18.80 24.31
C TYR A 84 -11.33 -18.58 25.62
N LEU A 85 -11.23 -19.55 26.51
CA LEU A 85 -11.84 -19.57 27.82
C LEU A 85 -10.75 -19.21 28.82
N TYR A 86 -11.05 -18.24 29.69
CA TYR A 86 -10.13 -17.71 30.68
C TYR A 86 -10.84 -17.60 32.01
N ALA A 87 -10.06 -17.64 33.09
CA ALA A 87 -10.58 -17.19 34.36
C ALA A 87 -9.51 -16.79 35.38
N THR A 88 -9.97 -16.12 36.44
CA THR A 88 -9.16 -15.41 37.42
C THR A 88 -9.11 -16.15 38.75
N THR A 89 -7.91 -16.56 39.19
CA THR A 89 -7.71 -17.28 40.45
C THR A 89 -7.49 -16.35 41.63
N LYS A 90 -8.01 -16.73 42.82
CA LYS A 90 -7.62 -16.09 44.08
C LYS A 90 -6.15 -16.37 44.46
N LEU A 91 -5.55 -17.42 43.91
CA LEU A 91 -4.17 -17.86 44.22
C LEU A 91 -3.11 -17.10 43.43
N VAL A 92 -3.50 -16.46 42.33
CA VAL A 92 -2.70 -15.52 41.54
C VAL A 92 -3.55 -14.27 41.31
N PRO A 93 -3.73 -13.42 42.35
CA PRO A 93 -4.59 -12.25 42.27
C PRO A 93 -4.22 -11.37 41.07
N GLY A 94 -5.24 -10.93 40.31
CA GLY A 94 -5.06 -9.98 39.20
C GLY A 94 -4.57 -10.58 37.87
N LYS A 95 -4.46 -11.91 37.73
CA LYS A 95 -4.12 -12.54 36.44
C LYS A 95 -5.21 -13.48 35.91
N SER A 96 -5.59 -13.30 34.64
CA SER A 96 -6.45 -14.21 33.89
C SER A 96 -5.62 -15.36 33.32
N ILE A 97 -5.98 -16.60 33.65
CA ILE A 97 -5.31 -17.82 33.19
C ILE A 97 -6.15 -18.46 32.09
N TRP A 98 -5.47 -18.92 31.04
CA TRP A 98 -6.09 -19.62 29.92
C TRP A 98 -6.47 -21.05 30.30
N LEU A 99 -7.75 -21.38 30.16
CA LEU A 99 -8.31 -22.68 30.55
C LEU A 99 -8.77 -23.54 29.38
N GLY A 100 -8.81 -23.00 28.17
CA GLY A 100 -9.25 -23.79 27.02
C GLY A 100 -9.83 -22.96 25.89
N TYR A 101 -10.56 -23.62 25.01
CA TYR A 101 -11.11 -22.98 23.82
C TYR A 101 -12.41 -23.63 23.35
N VAL A 102 -13.21 -22.83 22.63
CA VAL A 102 -14.37 -23.31 21.86
C VAL A 102 -14.04 -23.19 20.39
N ALA A 103 -14.19 -24.28 19.65
CA ALA A 103 -14.00 -24.37 18.22
C ALA A 103 -15.23 -24.96 17.54
N VAL A 104 -15.34 -24.76 16.24
CA VAL A 104 -16.39 -25.38 15.42
C VAL A 104 -15.79 -25.85 14.11
N THR A 105 -16.25 -26.97 13.58
CA THR A 105 -15.73 -27.51 12.32
C THR A 105 -15.91 -26.52 11.17
N THR A 106 -14.93 -26.47 10.26
CA THR A 106 -15.11 -25.84 8.94
C THR A 106 -16.07 -26.68 8.08
N ASP A 107 -16.43 -26.21 6.89
CA ASP A 107 -17.26 -27.00 5.98
C ASP A 107 -16.55 -28.29 5.53
N GLU A 108 -15.22 -28.26 5.44
CA GLU A 108 -14.41 -29.45 5.21
C GLU A 108 -14.44 -30.41 6.40
N GLY A 109 -14.20 -29.90 7.61
CA GLY A 109 -14.29 -30.72 8.83
C GLY A 109 -15.69 -31.30 9.03
N LYS A 110 -16.73 -30.54 8.69
CA LYS A 110 -18.12 -31.01 8.69
C LYS A 110 -18.34 -32.19 7.73
N ARG A 111 -17.77 -32.15 6.51
CA ARG A 111 -17.86 -33.27 5.58
C ARG A 111 -17.19 -34.53 6.14
N VAL A 112 -16.01 -34.39 6.74
CA VAL A 112 -15.26 -35.51 7.33
C VAL A 112 -16.00 -36.11 8.52
N LEU A 113 -16.57 -35.28 9.38
CA LEU A 113 -17.24 -35.69 10.62
C LEU A 113 -18.72 -36.05 10.42
N GLY A 114 -19.28 -35.80 9.24
CA GLY A 114 -20.69 -36.03 8.90
C GLY A 114 -21.68 -35.02 9.51
N ARG A 115 -21.20 -34.08 10.32
CA ARG A 115 -22.02 -33.06 11.01
C ARG A 115 -21.20 -31.85 11.42
N ARG A 116 -21.86 -30.74 11.75
CA ARG A 116 -21.20 -29.57 12.35
C ARG A 116 -20.90 -29.90 13.81
N ASP A 117 -19.63 -30.02 14.17
CA ASP A 117 -19.23 -30.34 15.53
C ASP A 117 -18.75 -29.05 16.22
N ILE A 118 -19.39 -28.72 17.35
CA ILE A 118 -18.94 -27.67 18.26
C ILE A 118 -18.08 -28.35 19.32
N LEU A 119 -16.80 -28.03 19.34
CA LEU A 119 -15.81 -28.60 20.23
C LEU A 119 -15.48 -27.63 21.36
N ILE A 120 -15.50 -28.13 22.60
CA ILE A 120 -14.97 -27.44 23.77
C ILE A 120 -13.81 -28.27 24.30
N SER A 121 -12.65 -27.64 24.44
CA SER A 121 -11.46 -28.30 24.98
C SER A 121 -10.99 -27.58 26.23
N TRP A 122 -10.77 -28.34 27.31
CA TRP A 122 -10.39 -27.84 28.63
C TRP A 122 -8.97 -28.24 29.02
N ARG A 123 -8.24 -27.32 29.65
CA ARG A 123 -6.86 -27.47 30.11
C ARG A 123 -6.81 -28.27 31.41
N GLY A 124 -5.87 -29.20 31.50
CA GLY A 124 -5.48 -29.85 32.76
C GLY A 124 -4.53 -28.99 33.61
N THR A 125 -4.13 -29.53 34.75
CA THR A 125 -3.20 -28.86 35.67
C THR A 125 -1.81 -28.73 35.04
N LYS A 126 -1.21 -27.53 35.11
CA LYS A 126 0.15 -27.28 34.58
C LYS A 126 1.01 -26.37 35.46
N LEU A 127 0.42 -25.50 36.27
CA LEU A 127 1.18 -24.61 37.14
C LEU A 127 1.41 -25.27 38.50
N GLU A 128 2.61 -25.10 39.08
CA GLU A 128 2.98 -25.68 40.38
C GLU A 128 1.95 -25.37 41.48
N LYS A 129 1.49 -24.12 41.58
CA LYS A 129 0.46 -23.67 42.54
C LYS A 129 -0.93 -24.27 42.32
N GLU A 130 -1.20 -24.85 41.16
CA GLU A 130 -2.48 -25.54 40.89
C GLU A 130 -2.47 -26.93 41.55
N PHE A 131 -1.33 -27.61 41.64
CA PHE A 131 -1.21 -28.93 42.27
C PHE A 131 -1.55 -28.90 43.78
N ASP A 132 -1.29 -27.79 44.48
CA ASP A 132 -1.67 -27.62 45.88
C ASP A 132 -3.20 -27.68 46.09
N ILE A 133 -3.97 -27.19 45.11
CA ILE A 133 -5.44 -27.22 45.12
C ILE A 133 -5.96 -28.61 44.77
N ASP A 134 -5.30 -29.28 43.83
CA ASP A 134 -5.70 -30.61 43.36
C ASP A 134 -5.66 -31.66 44.48
N ARG A 135 -4.91 -31.39 45.56
CA ARG A 135 -4.84 -32.20 46.78
C ARG A 135 -6.01 -31.99 47.75
N GLU A 136 -6.89 -31.00 47.55
CA GLU A 136 -8.02 -30.72 48.44
C GLU A 136 -9.22 -31.65 48.18
N THR A 137 -9.41 -32.71 48.97
CA THR A 137 -10.43 -33.75 48.71
C THR A 137 -11.87 -33.42 49.16
N THR A 138 -12.20 -32.16 49.43
CA THR A 138 -13.51 -31.75 50.01
C THR A 138 -14.61 -31.79 48.95
N LEU A 139 -15.84 -32.18 49.32
CA LEU A 139 -17.02 -32.11 48.45
C LEU A 139 -17.85 -30.85 48.77
N VAL A 140 -18.36 -30.16 47.75
CA VAL A 140 -19.13 -28.92 47.87
C VAL A 140 -20.38 -28.86 46.98
N PRO A 141 -21.44 -28.14 47.40
CA PRO A 141 -22.67 -28.03 46.63
C PRO A 141 -22.47 -27.38 45.26
N ALA A 142 -22.94 -28.03 44.19
CA ALA A 142 -22.87 -27.53 42.80
C ALA A 142 -24.07 -26.66 42.39
N SER A 143 -24.78 -26.04 43.33
CA SER A 143 -26.04 -25.32 43.10
C SER A 143 -25.90 -24.14 42.13
N ASP A 144 -24.74 -23.51 42.06
CA ASP A 144 -24.50 -22.34 41.21
C ASP A 144 -24.33 -22.69 39.71
N ILE A 145 -24.01 -23.95 39.40
CA ILE A 145 -23.83 -24.46 38.04
C ILE A 145 -25.06 -25.27 37.60
N LEU A 146 -25.60 -26.13 38.46
CA LEU A 146 -26.71 -27.04 38.14
C LEU A 146 -28.06 -26.64 38.78
N GLY A 147 -28.21 -25.39 39.27
CA GLY A 147 -29.36 -25.00 40.09
C GLY A 147 -29.91 -23.56 39.99
N LYS A 148 -29.60 -22.77 38.95
CA LYS A 148 -30.19 -21.42 38.79
C LYS A 148 -31.49 -21.44 37.98
N ASP A 149 -32.61 -21.15 38.64
CA ASP A 149 -33.83 -20.66 37.98
C ASP A 149 -33.49 -19.34 37.27
N ASN A 150 -33.80 -19.23 35.97
CA ASN A 150 -33.57 -18.04 35.15
C ASN A 150 -34.30 -16.80 35.70
N VAL A 151 -33.60 -15.95 36.43
CA VAL A 151 -34.02 -14.56 36.68
C VAL A 151 -33.44 -13.71 35.56
N ASN A 152 -34.15 -13.59 34.42
CA ASN A 152 -34.13 -12.46 33.46
C ASN A 152 -34.69 -12.77 32.04
N GLU A 153 -35.54 -13.79 31.83
CA GLU A 153 -36.41 -13.84 30.64
C GLU A 153 -37.87 -13.52 31.02
N PRO A 154 -38.60 -12.72 30.20
CA PRO A 154 -40.00 -12.42 30.47
C PRO A 154 -40.83 -13.69 30.34
N LYS A 155 -41.70 -13.92 31.33
CA LYS A 155 -42.61 -15.07 31.45
C LYS A 155 -43.29 -15.42 30.13
N VAL A 156 -42.83 -16.46 29.45
CA VAL A 156 -43.60 -17.20 28.45
C VAL A 156 -43.32 -18.70 28.62
N HIS A 157 -44.34 -19.39 29.12
CA HIS A 157 -44.52 -20.83 29.28
C HIS A 157 -43.74 -21.59 30.37
N SER A 158 -44.55 -22.21 31.23
CA SER A 158 -44.26 -23.06 32.38
C SER A 158 -43.31 -24.23 32.08
N VAL A 159 -42.20 -24.29 32.82
CA VAL A 159 -41.43 -25.53 33.03
C VAL A 159 -42.08 -26.32 34.18
N PRO A 160 -42.31 -27.65 34.06
CA PRO A 160 -43.02 -28.44 35.07
C PRO A 160 -42.27 -28.54 36.41
N HIS A 161 -43.05 -28.51 37.49
CA HIS A 161 -42.70 -28.39 38.92
C HIS A 161 -42.01 -29.63 39.57
N SER A 162 -41.21 -30.44 38.86
CA SER A 162 -40.70 -31.72 39.42
C SER A 162 -39.19 -31.80 39.73
N LYS A 163 -38.43 -30.68 39.76
CA LYS A 163 -36.98 -30.71 40.04
C LYS A 163 -36.54 -30.04 41.36
N ARG A 164 -37.36 -30.12 42.42
CA ARG A 164 -36.93 -29.72 43.78
C ARG A 164 -36.45 -30.93 44.57
N GLY A 165 -35.19 -30.93 45.03
CA GLY A 165 -34.78 -31.74 46.19
C GLY A 165 -33.42 -32.46 46.19
N LEU A 166 -32.57 -32.34 45.17
CA LEU A 166 -31.25 -33.01 45.18
C LEU A 166 -30.11 -31.99 45.36
N THR A 167 -29.48 -31.97 46.54
CA THR A 167 -28.20 -31.28 46.72
C THR A 167 -27.11 -32.13 46.09
N ILE A 168 -26.49 -31.61 45.02
CA ILE A 168 -25.44 -32.28 44.25
C ILE A 168 -24.09 -31.80 44.78
N TYR A 169 -23.16 -32.71 45.07
CA TYR A 169 -21.81 -32.34 45.50
C TYR A 169 -20.76 -32.68 44.45
N ILE A 170 -19.82 -31.76 44.22
CA ILE A 170 -18.65 -31.92 43.36
C ILE A 170 -17.37 -31.60 44.15
N HIS A 171 -16.21 -32.09 43.72
CA HIS A 171 -14.94 -31.81 44.40
C HIS A 171 -14.66 -30.29 44.54
N GLN A 172 -14.08 -29.88 45.66
CA GLN A 172 -13.86 -28.48 46.05
C GLN A 172 -12.87 -27.77 45.15
N CYS A 173 -11.86 -28.46 44.61
CA CYS A 173 -10.98 -27.88 43.60
C CYS A 173 -11.78 -27.28 42.41
N PHE A 174 -12.99 -27.79 42.12
CA PHE A 174 -13.87 -27.27 41.08
C PHE A 174 -14.62 -25.97 41.47
N LEU A 175 -14.72 -25.62 42.77
CA LEU A 175 -15.43 -24.42 43.29
C LEU A 175 -14.55 -23.43 44.08
N ASN A 176 -13.43 -23.84 44.70
CA ASN A 176 -12.42 -22.93 45.29
C ASN A 176 -11.81 -21.99 44.25
N GLN A 177 -12.13 -22.30 43.02
CA GLN A 177 -12.10 -21.48 41.86
C GLN A 177 -13.50 -20.90 41.54
N ARG A 178 -13.77 -19.62 41.87
CA ARG A 178 -14.76 -18.81 41.08
C ARG A 178 -14.45 -18.83 39.56
N ILE A 179 -13.30 -19.42 39.20
CA ILE A 179 -12.70 -19.62 37.88
C ILE A 179 -13.54 -20.54 36.97
N CYS A 180 -14.05 -21.65 37.51
CA CYS A 180 -14.76 -22.66 36.72
C CYS A 180 -16.20 -22.23 36.44
N GLU A 181 -16.89 -21.59 37.39
CA GLU A 181 -18.28 -21.15 37.21
C GLU A 181 -18.42 -20.19 36.02
N PHE A 182 -17.62 -19.11 35.97
CA PHE A 182 -17.66 -18.15 34.85
C PHE A 182 -17.21 -18.77 33.53
N SER A 183 -16.19 -19.63 33.54
CA SER A 183 -15.67 -20.25 32.32
C SER A 183 -16.62 -21.28 31.74
N ILE A 184 -17.20 -22.14 32.59
CA ILE A 184 -18.17 -23.18 32.20
C ILE A 184 -19.41 -22.51 31.60
N VAL A 185 -19.97 -21.51 32.28
CA VAL A 185 -21.10 -20.74 31.76
C VAL A 185 -20.72 -20.03 30.45
N SER A 186 -19.53 -19.44 30.35
CA SER A 186 -19.05 -18.82 29.10
C SER A 186 -18.94 -19.81 27.95
N GLY A 187 -18.46 -21.03 28.22
CA GLY A 187 -18.43 -22.13 27.26
C GLY A 187 -19.84 -22.54 26.80
N SER A 188 -20.76 -22.72 27.75
CA SER A 188 -22.16 -23.06 27.49
C SER A 188 -22.91 -21.96 26.73
N CYS A 189 -22.66 -20.68 27.03
CA CYS A 189 -23.17 -19.55 26.26
C CYS A 189 -22.62 -19.53 24.83
N ALA A 190 -21.32 -19.78 24.65
CA ALA A 190 -20.71 -19.86 23.32
C ALA A 190 -21.32 -21.00 22.48
N VAL A 191 -21.65 -22.14 23.09
CA VAL A 191 -22.39 -23.22 22.43
C VAL A 191 -23.76 -22.74 21.97
N LYS A 192 -24.53 -22.07 22.83
CA LYS A 192 -25.87 -21.55 22.49
C LYS A 192 -25.81 -20.59 21.30
N GLU A 193 -24.81 -19.71 21.26
CA GLU A 193 -24.60 -18.78 20.15
C GLU A 193 -24.21 -19.49 18.84
N LEU A 194 -23.37 -20.53 18.91
CA LEU A 194 -23.01 -21.32 17.73
C LEU A 194 -24.17 -22.18 17.22
N LEU A 195 -25.01 -22.73 18.12
CA LEU A 195 -26.23 -23.42 17.74
C LEU A 195 -27.20 -22.51 16.99
N LYS A 196 -27.40 -21.27 17.47
CA LYS A 196 -28.19 -20.26 16.75
C LYS A 196 -27.60 -19.95 15.38
N LYS A 197 -26.27 -19.77 15.31
CA LYS A 197 -25.57 -19.42 14.07
C LYS A 197 -25.71 -20.48 12.98
N TYR A 198 -25.62 -21.76 13.34
CA TYR A 198 -25.69 -22.88 12.39
C TYR A 198 -27.08 -23.54 12.35
N LYS A 199 -28.13 -22.78 12.71
CA LYS A 199 -29.52 -23.25 12.68
C LYS A 199 -29.85 -23.82 11.30
N GLY A 200 -30.36 -25.06 11.29
CA GLY A 200 -30.69 -25.79 10.06
C GLY A 200 -29.68 -26.86 9.68
N GLU A 201 -28.48 -26.86 10.27
CA GLU A 201 -27.51 -27.95 10.13
C GLU A 201 -27.71 -29.05 11.19
N GLU A 202 -27.20 -30.25 10.92
CA GLU A 202 -27.05 -31.29 11.94
C GLU A 202 -25.83 -30.96 12.80
N ILE A 203 -26.06 -30.73 14.11
CA ILE A 203 -25.04 -30.25 15.05
C ILE A 203 -24.85 -31.22 16.22
N SER A 204 -23.58 -31.51 16.55
CA SER A 204 -23.17 -32.15 17.81
C SER A 204 -22.33 -31.20 18.66
N ILE A 205 -22.29 -31.46 19.96
CA ILE A 205 -21.42 -30.77 20.91
C ILE A 205 -20.49 -31.81 21.50
N THR A 206 -19.19 -31.62 21.30
CA THR A 206 -18.18 -32.51 21.87
C THR A 206 -17.32 -31.76 22.86
N VAL A 207 -17.10 -32.34 24.04
CA VAL A 207 -16.24 -31.81 25.08
C VAL A 207 -15.05 -32.74 25.27
N THR A 208 -13.86 -32.19 25.40
CA THR A 208 -12.65 -32.97 25.66
C THR A 208 -11.74 -32.26 26.65
N GLY A 209 -10.88 -33.04 27.28
CA GLY A 209 -9.96 -32.57 28.31
C GLY A 209 -9.15 -33.72 28.88
N HIS A 210 -8.03 -33.36 29.49
CA HIS A 210 -7.12 -34.29 30.15
C HIS A 210 -6.90 -33.85 31.60
N SER A 211 -6.73 -34.81 32.51
CA SER A 211 -6.52 -34.57 33.94
C SER A 211 -7.63 -33.69 34.52
N MET A 212 -7.32 -32.60 35.23
CA MET A 212 -8.33 -31.66 35.74
C MET A 212 -9.27 -31.12 34.64
N GLY A 213 -8.78 -30.98 33.41
CA GLY A 213 -9.59 -30.57 32.25
C GLY A 213 -10.63 -31.61 31.84
N ALA A 214 -10.37 -32.90 32.08
CA ALA A 214 -11.35 -33.97 31.87
C ALA A 214 -12.57 -33.80 32.80
N ALA A 215 -12.30 -33.53 34.07
CA ALA A 215 -13.33 -33.34 35.09
C ALA A 215 -14.18 -32.08 34.81
N ILE A 216 -13.52 -30.95 34.50
CA ILE A 216 -14.19 -29.71 34.05
C ILE A 216 -15.02 -29.97 32.79
N GLY A 217 -14.49 -30.77 31.86
CA GLY A 217 -15.18 -31.14 30.62
C GLY A 217 -16.48 -31.91 30.87
N ILE A 218 -16.47 -32.93 31.75
CA ILE A 218 -17.69 -33.66 32.12
C ILE A 218 -18.69 -32.74 32.81
N LEU A 219 -18.24 -31.88 33.72
CA LEU A 219 -19.11 -30.92 34.40
C LEU A 219 -19.76 -29.95 33.40
N ASN A 220 -18.99 -29.41 32.45
CA ASN A 220 -19.50 -28.53 31.40
C ASN A 220 -20.46 -29.25 30.44
N ALA A 221 -20.16 -30.50 30.05
CA ALA A 221 -21.07 -31.31 29.24
C ALA A 221 -22.40 -31.57 29.98
N THR A 222 -22.33 -31.78 31.29
CA THR A 222 -23.49 -31.97 32.17
C THR A 222 -24.32 -30.69 32.28
N ASP A 223 -23.68 -29.54 32.49
CA ASP A 223 -24.31 -28.21 32.47
C ASP A 223 -25.03 -27.95 31.14
N ILE A 224 -24.36 -28.20 30.01
CA ILE A 224 -24.92 -27.99 28.67
C ILE A 224 -26.19 -28.82 28.46
N ALA A 225 -26.18 -30.09 28.86
CA ALA A 225 -27.32 -31.00 28.70
C ALA A 225 -28.44 -30.74 29.72
N TYR A 226 -28.09 -30.45 30.97
CA TYR A 226 -29.02 -30.27 32.08
C TYR A 226 -29.79 -28.95 31.98
N ASN A 227 -29.08 -27.85 31.71
CA ASN A 227 -29.66 -26.51 31.58
C ASN A 227 -30.17 -26.21 30.16
N GLY A 228 -30.06 -27.16 29.24
CA GLY A 228 -30.65 -27.08 27.90
C GLY A 228 -29.92 -26.13 26.95
N TYR A 229 -28.64 -25.82 27.19
CA TYR A 229 -27.80 -25.08 26.24
C TYR A 229 -27.63 -25.81 24.91
N ASN A 230 -27.89 -27.13 24.87
CA ASN A 230 -27.94 -27.93 23.65
C ASN A 230 -29.27 -27.86 22.87
N LYS A 231 -30.18 -26.93 23.20
CA LYS A 231 -31.49 -26.77 22.54
C LYS A 231 -31.58 -25.42 21.81
N LEU A 232 -32.14 -25.43 20.60
CA LEU A 232 -32.57 -24.23 19.86
C LEU A 232 -33.96 -23.80 20.36
N SER A 233 -34.15 -22.51 20.66
CA SER A 233 -35.40 -21.92 21.18
C SER A 233 -36.63 -22.19 20.30
N ASP A 234 -36.43 -22.36 18.99
CA ASP A 234 -37.52 -22.34 18.00
C ASP A 234 -38.02 -23.75 17.59
N LYS A 235 -37.44 -24.81 18.16
CA LYS A 235 -37.89 -26.21 17.99
C LYS A 235 -37.97 -26.89 19.35
N PRO A 236 -39.06 -26.70 20.13
CA PRO A 236 -39.22 -27.36 21.42
C PRO A 236 -39.30 -28.88 21.21
N GLY A 237 -38.19 -29.60 21.41
CA GLY A 237 -38.17 -31.07 21.43
C GLY A 237 -36.89 -31.77 20.96
N LYS A 238 -36.06 -31.19 20.08
CA LYS A 238 -34.86 -31.88 19.54
C LYS A 238 -33.57 -31.25 20.07
N ALA A 239 -33.03 -31.82 21.15
CA ALA A 239 -31.74 -31.41 21.71
C ALA A 239 -30.57 -32.03 20.90
N SER A 240 -29.50 -31.27 20.70
CA SER A 240 -28.26 -31.78 20.10
C SER A 240 -27.56 -32.77 21.03
N LEU A 241 -26.92 -33.79 20.44
CA LEU A 241 -26.12 -34.78 21.15
C LEU A 241 -24.91 -34.09 21.81
N VAL A 242 -24.69 -34.38 23.09
CA VAL A 242 -23.53 -33.91 23.86
C VAL A 242 -22.67 -35.11 24.20
N THR A 243 -21.40 -35.08 23.82
CA THR A 243 -20.45 -36.17 24.09
C THR A 243 -19.22 -35.61 24.79
N ALA A 244 -18.78 -36.22 25.89
CA ALA A 244 -17.46 -35.95 26.44
C ALA A 244 -16.52 -37.13 26.19
N ILE A 245 -15.38 -36.87 25.54
CA ILE A 245 -14.29 -37.85 25.38
C ILE A 245 -13.11 -37.28 26.15
N VAL A 246 -12.79 -37.89 27.29
CA VAL A 246 -11.85 -37.33 28.25
C VAL A 246 -10.81 -38.33 28.71
N PHE A 247 -9.66 -37.83 29.14
CA PHE A 247 -8.46 -38.62 29.41
C PHE A 247 -7.98 -38.39 30.84
N ALA A 248 -7.54 -39.46 31.52
CA ALA A 248 -7.00 -39.38 32.88
C ALA A 248 -7.93 -38.64 33.87
N CYS A 249 -9.24 -38.89 33.79
CA CYS A 249 -10.23 -38.15 34.58
C CYS A 249 -10.19 -38.57 36.06
N PRO A 250 -10.01 -37.63 37.02
CA PRO A 250 -10.17 -37.92 38.44
C PRO A 250 -11.66 -38.07 38.83
N GLY A 251 -11.92 -38.50 40.06
CA GLY A 251 -13.27 -38.58 40.62
C GLY A 251 -13.94 -37.19 40.70
N LEU A 252 -15.16 -37.06 40.18
CA LEU A 252 -15.79 -35.76 39.91
C LEU A 252 -16.81 -35.32 40.97
N GLY A 253 -17.75 -36.18 41.33
CA GLY A 253 -18.86 -35.82 42.21
C GLY A 253 -19.42 -36.99 42.97
N ASP A 254 -20.46 -36.74 43.76
CA ASP A 254 -21.08 -37.72 44.63
C ASP A 254 -22.15 -38.58 43.90
N SER A 255 -22.83 -39.44 44.65
CA SER A 255 -23.94 -40.25 44.10
C SER A 255 -25.10 -39.40 43.55
N GLY A 256 -25.29 -38.17 44.05
CA GLY A 256 -26.27 -37.21 43.55
C GLY A 256 -25.92 -36.73 42.14
N PHE A 257 -24.64 -36.41 41.89
CA PHE A 257 -24.14 -36.08 40.56
C PHE A 257 -24.38 -37.22 39.56
N ASN A 258 -24.10 -38.47 39.97
CA ASN A 258 -24.35 -39.64 39.12
C ASN A 258 -25.84 -39.80 38.77
N LYS A 259 -26.76 -39.60 39.72
CA LYS A 259 -28.22 -39.64 39.45
C LYS A 259 -28.64 -38.61 38.40
N VAL A 260 -28.10 -37.39 38.48
CA VAL A 260 -28.37 -36.33 37.49
C VAL A 260 -27.81 -36.73 36.13
N PHE A 261 -26.56 -37.15 36.08
CA PHE A 261 -25.92 -37.63 34.85
C PHE A 261 -26.74 -38.74 34.17
N SER A 262 -27.13 -39.78 34.91
CA SER A 262 -27.92 -40.91 34.39
C SER A 262 -29.32 -40.51 33.89
N SER A 263 -29.84 -39.35 34.30
CA SER A 263 -31.13 -38.84 33.80
C SER A 263 -31.04 -38.16 32.42
N LEU A 264 -29.84 -37.81 31.96
CA LEU A 264 -29.61 -37.00 30.76
C LEU A 264 -29.38 -37.87 29.52
N LYS A 265 -30.47 -38.29 28.87
CA LYS A 265 -30.45 -39.20 27.70
C LYS A 265 -29.63 -38.74 26.47
N ASN A 266 -29.31 -37.45 26.37
CA ASN A 266 -28.54 -36.88 25.24
C ASN A 266 -27.08 -36.58 25.59
N LEU A 267 -26.62 -37.02 26.75
CA LEU A 267 -25.26 -36.85 27.24
C LEU A 267 -24.57 -38.22 27.33
N HIS A 268 -23.45 -38.38 26.63
CA HIS A 268 -22.62 -39.57 26.72
C HIS A 268 -21.19 -39.19 27.12
N VAL A 269 -20.55 -40.02 27.93
CA VAL A 269 -19.19 -39.77 28.42
C VAL A 269 -18.36 -41.03 28.24
N LEU A 270 -17.24 -40.90 27.54
CA LEU A 270 -16.20 -41.91 27.42
C LEU A 270 -14.95 -41.43 28.15
N ARG A 271 -14.59 -42.13 29.23
CA ARG A 271 -13.38 -41.90 30.00
C ARG A 271 -12.31 -42.88 29.52
N VAL A 272 -11.20 -42.34 29.06
CA VAL A 272 -10.03 -43.14 28.69
C VAL A 272 -9.11 -43.20 29.91
N ALA A 273 -8.75 -44.41 30.34
CA ALA A 273 -7.99 -44.67 31.56
C ALA A 273 -6.79 -45.59 31.28
N ASN A 274 -5.59 -45.12 31.65
CA ASN A 274 -4.39 -45.95 31.73
C ASN A 274 -4.40 -46.66 33.08
N THR A 275 -4.30 -47.99 33.10
CA THR A 275 -4.32 -48.77 34.36
C THR A 275 -3.11 -48.51 35.24
N ASN A 276 -2.04 -47.93 34.69
CA ASN A 276 -0.84 -47.55 35.43
C ASN A 276 -0.89 -46.13 36.00
N ASP A 277 -1.87 -45.31 35.59
CA ASP A 277 -2.04 -43.95 36.11
C ASP A 277 -2.84 -43.98 37.43
N LEU A 278 -2.28 -43.36 38.47
CA LEU A 278 -2.91 -43.27 39.79
C LEU A 278 -3.98 -42.18 39.86
N ALA A 279 -4.00 -41.18 38.97
CA ALA A 279 -4.94 -40.06 39.06
C ALA A 279 -6.42 -40.48 38.92
N PRO A 280 -6.81 -41.42 38.03
CA PRO A 280 -8.17 -41.98 38.00
C PRO A 280 -8.52 -42.84 39.23
N ILE A 281 -7.51 -43.32 39.97
CA ILE A 281 -7.62 -44.23 41.12
C ILE A 281 -7.65 -43.47 42.45
N LEU A 282 -7.03 -42.28 42.53
CA LEU A 282 -6.95 -41.39 43.70
C LEU A 282 -8.29 -40.74 44.11
N SER A 283 -9.42 -41.34 43.74
CA SER A 283 -10.72 -41.04 44.34
C SER A 283 -10.69 -41.46 45.82
N ALA A 284 -10.45 -40.48 46.71
CA ALA A 284 -10.45 -40.65 48.16
C ALA A 284 -11.62 -41.54 48.63
N GLU A 285 -11.28 -42.67 49.28
CA GLU A 285 -12.12 -43.45 50.20
C GLU A 285 -13.63 -43.47 49.86
N GLY A 286 -14.01 -43.93 48.66
CA GLY A 286 -15.41 -44.22 48.31
C GLY A 286 -16.38 -43.04 48.26
N LYS A 287 -15.90 -41.78 48.31
CA LYS A 287 -16.77 -40.57 48.31
C LYS A 287 -17.14 -40.07 46.91
N TYR A 288 -16.35 -40.41 45.88
CA TYR A 288 -16.52 -39.93 44.51
C TYR A 288 -17.03 -41.03 43.58
N VAL A 289 -17.98 -40.69 42.72
CA VAL A 289 -18.55 -41.57 41.70
C VAL A 289 -18.06 -41.15 40.32
N HIS A 290 -17.60 -42.13 39.57
CA HIS A 290 -17.22 -41.99 38.17
C HIS A 290 -18.46 -42.17 37.26
N VAL A 291 -18.61 -41.32 36.26
CA VAL A 291 -19.76 -41.35 35.33
C VAL A 291 -19.36 -41.75 33.91
N GLY A 292 -20.29 -42.32 33.15
CA GLY A 292 -20.07 -42.74 31.76
C GLY A 292 -19.32 -44.07 31.61
N LYS A 293 -19.02 -44.41 30.35
CA LYS A 293 -18.27 -45.61 29.96
C LYS A 293 -16.77 -45.38 30.04
N GLU A 294 -16.03 -46.47 30.19
CA GLU A 294 -14.58 -46.42 30.38
C GLU A 294 -13.85 -47.34 29.40
N LEU A 295 -12.86 -46.79 28.70
CA LEU A 295 -11.88 -47.53 27.92
C LEU A 295 -10.60 -47.65 28.76
N ARG A 296 -10.23 -48.88 29.13
CA ARG A 296 -9.02 -49.19 29.88
C ARG A 296 -7.95 -49.75 28.96
N PHE A 297 -6.71 -49.35 29.18
CA PHE A 297 -5.55 -49.96 28.56
C PHE A 297 -4.37 -49.91 29.52
N ASN A 298 -3.39 -50.78 29.30
CA ASN A 298 -2.15 -50.83 30.06
C ASN A 298 -1.01 -50.27 29.19
N SER A 299 -0.50 -49.09 29.52
CA SER A 299 0.57 -48.44 28.77
C SER A 299 1.88 -49.26 28.73
N LEU A 300 2.17 -50.03 29.79
CA LEU A 300 3.37 -50.89 29.86
C LEU A 300 3.36 -52.06 28.88
N MET A 301 2.22 -52.39 28.27
CA MET A 301 2.17 -53.39 27.20
C MET A 301 2.85 -52.90 25.92
N SER A 302 3.13 -51.60 25.80
CA SER A 302 3.77 -51.03 24.64
C SER A 302 5.26 -51.38 24.59
N PRO A 303 5.76 -51.99 23.50
CA PRO A 303 7.19 -52.29 23.37
C PRO A 303 8.05 -51.05 23.17
N TYR A 304 7.43 -49.90 22.89
CA TYR A 304 8.11 -48.62 22.60
C TYR A 304 8.42 -47.80 23.86
N LEU A 305 7.68 -48.02 24.96
CA LEU A 305 7.84 -47.24 26.19
C LEU A 305 8.92 -47.85 27.10
N LYS A 306 9.59 -47.00 27.87
CA LYS A 306 10.58 -47.40 28.88
C LYS A 306 9.94 -48.30 29.95
N ALA A 307 10.72 -49.24 30.47
CA ALA A 307 10.33 -50.07 31.60
C ALA A 307 10.42 -49.26 32.90
N LEU A 308 9.71 -49.71 33.94
CA LEU A 308 9.76 -49.07 35.27
C LEU A 308 11.19 -49.01 35.85
N SER A 309 12.05 -49.97 35.49
CA SER A 309 13.46 -50.03 35.89
C SER A 309 14.32 -48.91 35.28
N ASP A 310 13.84 -48.24 34.25
CA ASP A 310 14.61 -47.26 33.47
C ASP A 310 14.47 -45.83 34.05
N TYR A 311 13.74 -45.67 35.16
CA TYR A 311 13.52 -44.39 35.85
C TYR A 311 14.26 -44.35 37.18
N ASP A 312 15.06 -43.29 37.38
CA ASP A 312 15.83 -43.05 38.60
C ASP A 312 14.99 -42.49 39.77
N ASP A 313 13.79 -41.98 39.50
CA ASP A 313 12.87 -41.45 40.51
C ASP A 313 11.40 -41.86 40.29
N TRP A 314 10.64 -41.90 41.38
CA TRP A 314 9.21 -42.25 41.35
C TRP A 314 8.35 -41.15 40.67
N ILE A 315 8.82 -39.91 40.65
CA ILE A 315 8.09 -38.77 40.09
C ILE A 315 8.01 -38.89 38.56
N GLY A 316 9.11 -39.22 37.89
CA GLY A 316 9.15 -39.44 36.44
C GLY A 316 8.24 -40.59 35.99
N ILE A 317 8.12 -41.64 36.81
CA ILE A 317 7.20 -42.76 36.57
C ILE A 317 5.74 -42.29 36.60
N VAL A 318 5.37 -41.49 37.60
CA VAL A 318 4.00 -40.96 37.73
C VAL A 318 3.69 -39.97 36.61
N GLU A 319 4.62 -39.08 36.27
CA GLU A 319 4.46 -38.13 35.15
C GLU A 319 4.30 -38.86 33.81
N MET A 320 5.07 -39.93 33.57
CA MET A 320 4.94 -40.76 32.38
C MET A 320 3.54 -41.35 32.25
N PHE A 321 3.04 -42.02 33.29
CA PHE A 321 1.75 -42.69 33.19
C PHE A 321 0.58 -41.73 33.02
N HIS A 322 0.72 -40.50 33.52
CA HIS A 322 -0.32 -39.48 33.49
C HIS A 322 -0.32 -38.63 32.20
N ASP A 323 0.76 -38.59 31.42
CA ASP A 323 0.86 -37.69 30.26
C ASP A 323 -0.08 -38.05 29.11
N LEU A 324 -0.67 -37.02 28.49
CA LEU A 324 -1.69 -37.19 27.46
C LEU A 324 -1.13 -37.88 26.19
N GLU A 325 0.12 -37.65 25.81
CA GLU A 325 0.69 -38.30 24.62
C GLU A 325 0.93 -39.79 24.86
N VAL A 326 1.22 -40.20 26.10
CA VAL A 326 1.23 -41.62 26.50
C VAL A 326 -0.17 -42.22 26.41
N TYR A 327 -1.21 -41.48 26.81
CA TYR A 327 -2.59 -41.90 26.62
C TYR A 327 -2.97 -42.11 25.15
N LEU A 328 -2.60 -41.18 24.27
CA LEU A 328 -2.91 -41.27 22.84
C LEU A 328 -2.12 -42.37 22.14
N HIS A 329 -0.88 -42.61 22.55
CA HIS A 329 -0.09 -43.77 22.12
C HIS A 329 -0.71 -45.09 22.59
N GLY A 330 -1.16 -45.14 23.85
CA GLY A 330 -1.93 -46.23 24.43
C GLY A 330 -3.17 -46.57 23.61
N VAL A 331 -3.99 -45.56 23.31
CA VAL A 331 -5.17 -45.70 22.44
C VAL A 331 -4.77 -46.08 21.02
N ALA A 332 -3.65 -45.60 20.49
CA ALA A 332 -3.18 -45.97 19.15
C ALA A 332 -2.85 -47.46 19.00
N GLY A 333 -2.39 -48.11 20.09
CA GLY A 333 -1.91 -49.49 20.03
C GLY A 333 -2.60 -50.54 20.89
N THR A 334 -3.47 -50.17 21.83
CA THR A 334 -4.11 -51.15 22.74
C THR A 334 -4.90 -52.22 21.99
N GLN A 335 -4.72 -53.49 22.37
CA GLN A 335 -5.54 -54.63 21.95
C GLN A 335 -6.37 -55.18 23.12
N GLY A 336 -6.56 -54.36 24.18
CA GLY A 336 -7.12 -54.81 25.45
C GLY A 336 -6.12 -55.71 26.19
N GLU A 337 -6.59 -56.84 26.71
CA GLU A 337 -5.74 -57.84 27.38
C GLU A 337 -4.84 -58.61 26.39
N ASN A 338 -5.10 -58.52 25.08
CA ASN A 338 -4.40 -59.29 24.05
C ASN A 338 -3.07 -58.68 23.60
N GLY A 339 -2.59 -57.62 24.25
CA GLY A 339 -1.28 -57.00 23.97
C GLY A 339 -1.34 -55.62 23.34
N PHE A 340 -0.27 -55.23 22.65
CA PHE A 340 -0.10 -53.92 22.05
C PHE A 340 0.40 -54.02 20.61
N LYS A 341 -0.28 -53.33 19.70
CA LYS A 341 0.09 -53.19 18.30
C LYS A 341 -0.52 -51.90 17.76
N LEU A 342 0.30 -50.98 17.24
CA LEU A 342 -0.17 -49.74 16.63
C LEU A 342 -1.09 -50.06 15.44
N GLU A 343 -2.36 -49.67 15.55
CA GLU A 343 -3.40 -49.84 14.51
C GLU A 343 -3.68 -48.52 13.76
N VAL A 344 -3.08 -47.43 14.22
CA VAL A 344 -3.09 -46.13 13.54
C VAL A 344 -1.67 -45.61 13.43
N ASP A 345 -1.40 -44.92 12.32
CA ASP A 345 -0.13 -44.27 12.06
C ASP A 345 0.01 -43.02 12.94
N ARG A 346 0.48 -43.23 14.17
CA ARG A 346 0.81 -42.18 15.14
C ARG A 346 2.28 -42.30 15.48
N ASP A 347 3.02 -41.24 15.21
CA ASP A 347 4.45 -41.19 15.44
C ASP A 347 4.77 -41.32 16.95
N ILE A 348 5.60 -42.32 17.29
CA ILE A 348 6.06 -42.56 18.66
C ILE A 348 6.87 -41.39 19.21
N ALA A 349 7.44 -40.54 18.35
CA ALA A 349 8.16 -39.33 18.76
C ALA A 349 7.28 -38.36 19.54
N LEU A 350 5.97 -38.33 19.28
CA LEU A 350 5.02 -37.45 20.00
C LEU A 350 4.99 -37.73 21.50
N VAL A 351 5.33 -38.93 21.94
CA VAL A 351 5.39 -39.30 23.36
C VAL A 351 6.49 -38.52 24.11
N ASN A 352 7.65 -38.28 23.48
CA ASN A 352 8.75 -37.53 24.09
C ASN A 352 8.61 -36.00 23.99
N LYS A 353 7.43 -35.46 23.61
CA LYS A 353 7.21 -34.00 23.51
C LYS A 353 7.64 -33.27 24.79
N LEU A 354 7.16 -33.75 25.94
CA LEU A 354 7.39 -33.14 27.26
C LEU A 354 8.08 -34.09 28.26
N LEU A 355 8.36 -35.32 27.84
CA LEU A 355 8.88 -36.39 28.68
C LEU A 355 10.09 -37.09 28.06
N ASP A 356 10.66 -38.00 28.83
CA ASP A 356 11.55 -39.07 28.40
C ASP A 356 10.88 -40.42 28.68
N ALA A 357 10.08 -40.91 27.74
CA ALA A 357 9.22 -42.08 27.93
C ALA A 357 9.36 -43.15 26.84
N VAL A 358 9.94 -42.83 25.70
CA VAL A 358 10.29 -43.79 24.66
C VAL A 358 11.67 -44.39 24.96
N LYS A 359 11.85 -45.69 24.74
CA LYS A 359 13.14 -46.37 24.95
C LYS A 359 14.28 -45.69 24.17
N ASP A 360 15.46 -45.66 24.78
CA ASP A 360 16.63 -44.97 24.22
C ASP A 360 17.08 -45.55 22.87
N GLU A 361 16.75 -46.82 22.58
CA GLU A 361 17.03 -47.50 21.30
C GLU A 361 16.42 -46.79 20.08
N TYR A 362 15.30 -46.06 20.27
CA TYR A 362 14.65 -45.30 19.20
C TYR A 362 15.27 -43.91 18.97
N ARG A 363 16.24 -43.50 19.80
CA ARG A 363 17.03 -42.26 19.65
C ARG A 363 16.19 -40.99 19.49
N ILE A 364 15.04 -40.92 20.15
CA ILE A 364 14.14 -39.77 20.11
C ILE A 364 14.59 -38.78 21.19
N VAL A 365 14.91 -37.56 20.78
CA VAL A 365 15.34 -36.48 21.69
C VAL A 365 14.27 -36.28 22.77
N VAL A 366 14.69 -36.27 24.04
CA VAL A 366 13.79 -36.08 25.19
C VAL A 366 13.29 -34.64 25.28
N LYS A 367 12.05 -34.43 25.73
CA LYS A 367 11.44 -33.10 25.93
C LYS A 367 11.63 -32.15 24.73
N TRP A 368 11.50 -32.69 23.51
CA TRP A 368 11.89 -32.00 22.27
C TRP A 368 10.92 -30.90 21.85
N TRP A 369 9.70 -30.85 22.40
CA TRP A 369 8.71 -29.82 22.11
C TRP A 369 9.08 -28.51 22.83
N ILE A 370 10.14 -27.88 22.31
CA ILE A 370 10.68 -26.62 22.80
C ILE A 370 10.75 -25.63 21.64
N GLU A 371 10.32 -24.39 21.88
CA GLU A 371 10.48 -23.33 20.88
C GLU A 371 11.95 -23.12 20.57
N LYS A 372 12.26 -22.78 19.32
CA LYS A 372 13.62 -22.46 18.90
C LYS A 372 14.21 -21.45 19.88
N ASN A 373 15.33 -21.80 20.50
CA ASN A 373 16.02 -21.00 21.51
C ASN A 373 15.15 -20.62 22.74
N LYS A 374 14.15 -21.43 23.13
CA LYS A 374 13.16 -21.11 24.19
C LYS A 374 12.41 -19.79 23.94
N SER A 375 12.09 -19.54 22.66
CA SER A 375 11.54 -18.28 22.15
C SER A 375 12.50 -17.11 22.22
N MET A 376 13.77 -17.27 22.57
CA MET A 376 14.76 -16.19 22.50
C MET A 376 15.08 -15.91 21.02
N VAL A 377 14.80 -14.70 20.57
CA VAL A 377 15.20 -14.24 19.23
C VAL A 377 16.32 -13.23 19.41
N GLN A 378 17.40 -13.45 18.66
CA GLN A 378 18.45 -12.48 18.51
C GLN A 378 17.90 -11.31 17.69
N ARG A 379 17.97 -10.12 18.27
CA ARG A 379 17.60 -8.87 17.64
C ARG A 379 18.71 -8.40 16.72
N ASP A 380 18.40 -7.45 15.85
CA ASP A 380 19.34 -6.85 14.89
C ASP A 380 20.53 -6.14 15.59
N ASP A 381 20.43 -5.87 16.89
CA ASP A 381 21.48 -5.32 17.75
C ASP A 381 22.36 -6.40 18.44
N GLY A 382 22.16 -7.67 18.08
CA GLY A 382 22.88 -8.82 18.65
C GLY A 382 22.34 -9.31 20.01
N SER A 383 21.41 -8.57 20.64
CA SER A 383 20.84 -8.94 21.93
C SER A 383 19.78 -10.04 21.80
N TRP A 384 19.77 -10.97 22.74
CA TRP A 384 18.80 -12.07 22.77
C TRP A 384 17.62 -11.71 23.68
N LYS A 385 16.39 -11.74 23.16
CA LYS A 385 15.17 -11.51 23.95
C LYS A 385 14.09 -12.53 23.66
N LYS A 386 13.38 -12.97 24.70
CA LYS A 386 12.21 -13.85 24.58
C LYS A 386 11.13 -13.16 23.74
N THR A 387 10.64 -13.85 22.71
CA THR A 387 9.74 -13.35 21.69
C THR A 387 8.33 -13.22 22.26
N THR A 388 7.89 -11.98 22.45
CA THR A 388 6.49 -11.59 22.24
C THR A 388 6.28 -11.45 20.73
N MET A 389 5.15 -11.89 20.15
CA MET A 389 4.91 -11.86 18.70
C MET A 389 5.20 -10.45 18.10
N HIS A 390 6.38 -10.24 17.52
CA HIS A 390 6.78 -8.97 16.91
C HIS A 390 6.54 -9.03 15.39
N SER A 391 5.47 -8.39 14.92
CA SER A 391 5.13 -8.33 13.49
C SER A 391 4.10 -7.23 13.25
N ILE A 392 4.54 -6.11 12.68
CA ILE A 392 3.67 -4.99 12.29
C ILE A 392 2.53 -5.49 11.40
N ALA A 393 2.82 -6.26 10.35
CA ALA A 393 1.81 -6.83 9.46
C ALA A 393 0.70 -7.63 10.15
N LYS A 394 0.99 -8.31 11.26
CA LYS A 394 -0.02 -9.10 12.01
C LYS A 394 -0.75 -8.28 13.07
N ARG A 395 -0.13 -7.20 13.54
CA ARG A 395 -0.59 -6.35 14.65
C ARG A 395 -1.07 -4.97 14.20
N TRP A 396 -1.10 -4.67 12.90
CA TRP A 396 -1.31 -3.31 12.40
C TRP A 396 -2.58 -2.65 12.93
N ARG A 397 -3.70 -3.39 13.11
CA ARG A 397 -4.94 -2.85 13.71
C ARG A 397 -4.73 -2.36 15.15
N LEU A 398 -4.08 -3.19 15.95
CA LEU A 398 -3.68 -2.87 17.32
C LEU A 398 -2.71 -1.68 17.35
N LEU A 399 -1.71 -1.66 16.48
CA LEU A 399 -0.73 -0.56 16.36
C LEU A 399 -1.37 0.74 15.83
N SER A 400 -2.47 0.63 15.10
CA SER A 400 -3.31 1.72 14.60
C SER A 400 -4.43 2.13 15.57
N GLY A 401 -4.41 1.64 16.81
CA GLY A 401 -5.28 2.16 17.87
C GLY A 401 -6.62 1.44 18.06
N GLU A 402 -6.83 0.25 17.47
CA GLU A 402 -8.09 -0.53 17.64
C GLU A 402 -8.49 -0.74 19.11
N THR A 403 -7.52 -0.73 20.03
CA THR A 403 -7.74 -0.81 21.48
C THR A 403 -7.21 0.43 22.22
N GLU A 404 -7.20 1.60 21.57
CA GLU A 404 -6.69 2.86 22.14
C GLU A 404 -5.28 2.74 22.75
N TRP A 405 -4.44 1.91 22.11
CA TRP A 405 -3.07 1.56 22.53
C TRP A 405 -2.93 1.08 23.98
N GLU A 406 -4.00 0.50 24.55
CA GLU A 406 -3.99 -0.05 25.91
C GLU A 406 -2.83 -1.05 26.10
N GLY A 407 -2.01 -0.81 27.13
CA GLY A 407 -0.84 -1.64 27.43
C GLY A 407 0.35 -1.51 26.48
N LEU A 408 0.32 -0.59 25.50
CA LEU A 408 1.41 -0.43 24.53
C LEU A 408 2.28 0.83 24.75
N LEU A 409 1.84 1.79 25.56
CA LEU A 409 2.51 3.10 25.69
C LEU A 409 3.54 3.16 26.83
N ASN A 410 3.34 2.43 27.93
CA ASN A 410 4.26 2.40 29.06
C ASN A 410 4.40 0.98 29.65
N PRO A 411 5.55 0.29 29.46
CA PRO A 411 6.67 0.70 28.60
C PRO A 411 6.27 0.65 27.12
N LEU A 412 6.85 1.54 26.30
CA LEU A 412 6.51 1.64 24.88
C LEU A 412 6.87 0.35 24.12
N ASP A 413 5.84 -0.30 23.55
CA ASP A 413 5.95 -1.52 22.74
C ASP A 413 6.92 -1.32 21.57
N LEU A 414 7.70 -2.36 21.25
CA LEU A 414 8.76 -2.26 20.24
C LEU A 414 8.22 -2.10 18.81
N ASP A 415 7.14 -2.79 18.47
CA ASP A 415 6.53 -2.64 17.15
C ASP A 415 5.85 -1.27 17.04
N LEU A 416 5.15 -0.83 18.11
CA LEU A 416 4.55 0.50 18.16
C LEU A 416 5.62 1.60 18.04
N ARG A 417 6.78 1.43 18.67
CA ARG A 417 7.91 2.35 18.52
C ARG A 417 8.37 2.48 17.07
N ARG A 418 8.60 1.34 16.39
CA ARG A 418 8.96 1.31 14.97
C ARG A 418 7.87 1.94 14.10
N TYR A 419 6.61 1.70 14.46
CA TYR A 419 5.43 2.24 13.78
C TYR A 419 5.33 3.76 13.91
N ILE A 420 5.53 4.31 15.11
CA ILE A 420 5.54 5.76 15.35
C ILE A 420 6.71 6.41 14.59
N LEU A 421 7.92 5.85 14.69
CA LEU A 421 9.08 6.35 13.95
C LEU A 421 8.85 6.35 12.44
N HIS A 422 8.26 5.27 11.92
CA HIS A 422 7.90 5.16 10.51
C HIS A 422 7.04 6.34 10.04
N TYR A 423 5.96 6.68 10.75
CA TYR A 423 5.09 7.79 10.38
C TYR A 423 5.72 9.16 10.64
N GLY A 424 6.50 9.29 11.72
CA GLY A 424 7.25 10.51 12.01
C GLY A 424 8.29 10.86 10.95
N GLU A 425 8.97 9.87 10.38
CA GLU A 425 9.85 10.08 9.23
C GLU A 425 9.11 10.60 7.99
N ARG A 426 7.83 10.22 7.82
CA ARG A 426 7.01 10.70 6.69
C ARG A 426 6.48 12.11 6.92
N ALA A 427 6.33 12.54 8.17
CA ALA A 427 6.17 13.95 8.51
C ALA A 427 7.45 14.74 8.21
N ALA A 428 8.62 14.21 8.63
CA ALA A 428 9.92 14.85 8.41
C ALA A 428 10.27 15.03 6.92
N ALA A 429 9.85 14.09 6.06
CA ALA A 429 10.07 14.15 4.62
C ALA A 429 9.56 15.44 3.96
N ILE A 430 8.56 16.11 4.55
CA ILE A 430 8.07 17.38 4.02
C ILE A 430 9.08 18.49 4.31
N ALA A 431 9.53 18.62 5.56
CA ALA A 431 10.56 19.60 5.95
C ALA A 431 11.85 19.38 5.15
N ASP A 432 12.28 18.12 5.01
CA ASP A 432 13.47 17.73 4.26
C ASP A 432 13.45 18.13 2.78
N ALA A 433 12.26 18.34 2.21
CA ALA A 433 12.05 18.72 0.82
C ALA A 433 11.42 20.12 0.66
N PHE A 434 11.25 20.91 1.72
CA PHE A 434 10.61 22.22 1.63
C PHE A 434 11.64 23.29 1.24
N ILE A 435 11.25 24.25 0.39
CA ILE A 435 12.09 25.40 0.03
C ILE A 435 11.72 26.58 0.93
N ASP A 436 12.54 26.82 1.95
CA ASP A 436 12.34 27.89 2.95
C ASP A 436 13.16 29.16 2.67
N GLU A 437 14.10 29.12 1.71
CA GLU A 437 14.94 30.26 1.34
C GLU A 437 14.11 31.39 0.72
N THR A 438 13.98 32.51 1.43
CA THR A 438 13.11 33.63 1.06
C THR A 438 13.61 34.41 -0.16
N LYS A 439 14.88 34.23 -0.53
CA LYS A 439 15.47 34.78 -1.77
C LYS A 439 15.15 33.94 -3.02
N SER A 440 14.60 32.73 -2.85
CA SER A 440 14.19 31.90 -3.97
C SER A 440 12.80 32.29 -4.48
N ASP A 441 12.62 32.35 -5.79
CA ASP A 441 11.30 32.47 -6.42
C ASP A 441 10.41 31.24 -6.14
N ASN A 442 11.03 30.11 -5.77
CA ASN A 442 10.35 28.86 -5.42
C ASN A 442 10.09 28.71 -3.91
N CYS A 443 10.33 29.76 -3.11
CA CYS A 443 10.05 29.74 -1.68
C CYS A 443 8.59 29.33 -1.40
N GLY A 444 8.39 28.31 -0.58
CA GLY A 444 7.07 27.75 -0.30
C GLY A 444 6.69 26.52 -1.13
N LEU A 445 7.50 26.12 -2.10
CA LEU A 445 7.26 24.94 -2.97
C LEU A 445 8.08 23.71 -2.53
N PRO A 446 7.72 22.49 -2.98
CA PRO A 446 8.53 21.30 -2.75
C PRO A 446 9.78 21.33 -3.63
N ARG A 447 10.95 20.98 -3.10
CA ARG A 447 12.21 20.84 -3.83
C ARG A 447 12.17 19.74 -4.90
N TYR A 448 11.53 18.61 -4.59
CA TYR A 448 11.53 17.43 -5.45
C TYR A 448 10.15 17.12 -6.02
N ALA A 449 10.12 16.46 -7.18
CA ALA A 449 8.91 15.89 -7.74
C ALA A 449 8.39 14.74 -6.87
N LYS A 450 7.05 14.54 -6.87
CA LYS A 450 6.34 13.52 -6.08
C LYS A 450 7.00 12.13 -6.10
N ARG A 451 7.48 11.67 -7.28
CA ARG A 451 8.06 10.33 -7.44
C ARG A 451 9.41 10.16 -6.77
N TYR A 452 10.15 11.25 -6.57
CA TYR A 452 11.49 11.24 -5.99
C TYR A 452 11.52 11.71 -4.53
N LEU A 453 10.38 12.14 -3.97
CA LEU A 453 10.34 12.64 -2.60
C LEU A 453 11.05 11.69 -1.62
N PHE A 454 10.64 10.43 -1.56
CA PHE A 454 11.19 9.49 -0.58
C PHE A 454 12.63 9.05 -0.87
N SER A 455 13.03 8.97 -2.14
CA SER A 455 14.41 8.62 -2.49
C SER A 455 15.37 9.76 -2.16
N LYS A 456 15.01 11.00 -2.52
CA LYS A 456 15.83 12.19 -2.31
C LYS A 456 15.94 12.62 -0.85
N VAL A 457 14.90 12.39 -0.04
CA VAL A 457 14.95 12.65 1.42
C VAL A 457 15.50 11.47 2.25
N GLY A 458 16.09 10.46 1.60
CA GLY A 458 16.78 9.36 2.29
C GLY A 458 15.87 8.33 2.96
N LEU A 459 14.63 8.17 2.49
CA LEU A 459 13.65 7.22 3.04
C LEU A 459 13.47 5.95 2.20
N GLU A 460 14.43 5.63 1.34
CA GLU A 460 14.45 4.37 0.58
C GLU A 460 15.49 3.36 1.06
N ASN A 461 16.73 3.81 1.29
CA ASN A 461 17.83 2.92 1.68
C ASN A 461 17.57 2.31 3.06
N SER A 462 17.62 0.97 3.13
CA SER A 462 17.33 0.20 4.35
C SER A 462 15.97 0.51 5.00
N ASN A 463 15.04 1.15 4.28
CA ASN A 463 13.69 1.45 4.75
C ASN A 463 12.69 0.47 4.13
N PRO A 464 12.08 -0.45 4.92
CA PRO A 464 11.17 -1.45 4.39
C PRO A 464 9.76 -0.90 4.09
N TYR A 465 9.43 0.32 4.54
CA TYR A 465 8.10 0.89 4.40
C TYR A 465 7.98 1.72 3.12
N LYS A 466 7.71 1.04 2.00
CA LYS A 466 7.67 1.63 0.65
C LYS A 466 6.32 2.28 0.32
N TYR A 467 6.34 3.52 -0.15
CA TYR A 467 5.16 4.32 -0.53
C TYR A 467 5.38 5.02 -1.88
N LYS A 468 4.30 5.24 -2.64
CA LYS A 468 4.27 6.13 -3.82
C LYS A 468 3.43 7.36 -3.50
N VAL A 469 4.01 8.56 -3.63
CA VAL A 469 3.26 9.82 -3.48
C VAL A 469 2.31 9.99 -4.66
N LYS A 470 1.04 10.28 -4.37
CA LYS A 470 -0.02 10.47 -5.37
C LYS A 470 -0.30 11.94 -5.62
N LYS A 471 -0.38 12.76 -4.57
CA LYS A 471 -0.76 14.16 -4.66
C LYS A 471 0.04 15.02 -3.68
N TYR A 472 0.48 16.20 -4.13
CA TYR A 472 0.90 17.29 -3.25
C TYR A 472 -0.28 18.20 -2.96
N LEU A 473 -0.32 18.69 -1.73
CA LEU A 473 -1.39 19.50 -1.18
C LEU A 473 -0.86 20.91 -0.99
N TYR A 474 -1.59 21.88 -1.52
CA TYR A 474 -1.22 23.29 -1.43
C TYR A 474 -2.32 24.06 -0.72
N ALA A 475 -1.92 25.06 0.05
CA ALA A 475 -2.84 25.90 0.80
C ALA A 475 -2.46 27.38 0.63
N ALA A 476 -3.46 28.24 0.69
CA ALA A 476 -3.31 29.65 0.99
C ALA A 476 -4.12 29.95 2.25
N THR A 477 -3.99 31.15 2.80
CA THR A 477 -4.72 31.56 3.99
C THR A 477 -5.20 32.99 3.84
N THR A 478 -6.39 33.26 4.35
CA THR A 478 -6.96 34.62 4.46
C THR A 478 -6.08 35.59 5.25
N LEU A 479 -5.21 35.06 6.11
CA LEU A 479 -4.32 35.85 6.97
C LEU A 479 -3.02 36.28 6.26
N SER A 480 -2.73 35.68 5.10
CA SER A 480 -1.59 36.04 4.23
C SER A 480 -1.97 35.78 2.76
N PRO A 481 -2.78 36.66 2.14
CA PRO A 481 -3.32 36.46 0.80
C PRO A 481 -2.23 36.44 -0.29
N GLY A 482 -2.51 35.78 -1.42
CA GLY A 482 -1.69 35.90 -2.64
C GLY A 482 -0.47 34.98 -2.75
N LYS A 483 -0.21 34.08 -1.79
CA LYS A 483 0.82 33.03 -1.91
C LYS A 483 0.29 31.67 -1.50
N SER A 484 0.39 30.69 -2.41
CA SER A 484 0.08 29.29 -2.11
C SER A 484 1.36 28.53 -1.77
N ILE A 485 1.31 27.81 -0.66
CA ILE A 485 2.45 27.06 -0.13
C ILE A 485 2.14 25.56 -0.12
N TRP A 486 3.19 24.76 -0.26
CA TRP A 486 3.12 23.31 -0.14
C TRP A 486 2.92 22.92 1.33
N LEU A 487 1.78 22.31 1.64
CA LEU A 487 1.37 22.00 3.01
C LEU A 487 1.32 20.49 3.30
N GLY A 488 1.50 19.63 2.30
CA GLY A 488 1.48 18.19 2.55
C GLY A 488 1.39 17.31 1.32
N TYR A 489 1.16 16.03 1.55
CA TYR A 489 0.98 15.06 0.48
C TYR A 489 0.08 13.89 0.86
N VAL A 490 -0.51 13.26 -0.16
CA VAL A 490 -1.18 11.95 -0.06
C VAL A 490 -0.32 10.91 -0.76
N ALA A 491 -0.02 9.82 -0.07
CA ALA A 491 0.76 8.69 -0.57
C ALA A 491 0.03 7.36 -0.31
N VAL A 492 0.44 6.30 -0.99
CA VAL A 492 -0.09 4.96 -0.78
C VAL A 492 1.03 3.93 -0.73
N ALA A 493 0.92 2.98 0.19
CA ALA A 493 1.89 1.89 0.31
C ALA A 493 1.97 1.11 -1.01
N THR A 494 3.18 0.83 -1.49
CA THR A 494 3.38 -0.05 -2.65
C THR A 494 3.07 -1.51 -2.28
N ASP A 495 3.13 -2.44 -3.22
CA ASP A 495 2.88 -3.87 -2.93
C ASP A 495 3.89 -4.43 -1.93
N GLU A 496 5.13 -3.94 -1.97
CA GLU A 496 6.17 -4.24 -0.98
C GLU A 496 5.83 -3.65 0.38
N GLY A 497 5.47 -2.35 0.42
CA GLY A 497 5.05 -1.69 1.67
C GLY A 497 3.85 -2.38 2.30
N LYS A 498 2.87 -2.79 1.49
CA LYS A 498 1.70 -3.55 1.92
C LYS A 498 2.07 -4.87 2.61
N LYS A 499 3.08 -5.61 2.11
CA LYS A 499 3.53 -6.86 2.74
C LYS A 499 4.09 -6.61 4.15
N VAL A 500 4.87 -5.54 4.32
CA VAL A 500 5.48 -5.17 5.61
C VAL A 500 4.45 -4.64 6.60
N LEU A 501 3.49 -3.85 6.11
CA LEU A 501 2.46 -3.22 6.92
C LEU A 501 1.23 -4.09 7.15
N GLY A 502 1.05 -5.17 6.37
CA GLY A 502 -0.08 -6.09 6.46
C GLY A 502 -1.39 -5.58 5.85
N ARG A 503 -1.37 -4.37 5.27
CA ARG A 503 -2.51 -3.74 4.58
C ARG A 503 -2.04 -2.66 3.60
N ARG A 504 -2.92 -2.26 2.67
CA ARG A 504 -2.69 -1.10 1.80
C ARG A 504 -2.96 0.17 2.60
N ASP A 505 -1.90 0.78 3.11
CA ASP A 505 -2.02 2.02 3.87
C ASP A 505 -2.05 3.24 2.94
N ILE A 506 -3.03 4.11 3.16
CA ILE A 506 -3.15 5.41 2.50
C ILE A 506 -2.66 6.43 3.51
N LEU A 507 -1.56 7.10 3.21
CA LEU A 507 -0.92 8.06 4.10
C LEU A 507 -1.27 9.48 3.69
N VAL A 508 -1.66 10.30 4.65
CA VAL A 508 -1.77 11.76 4.51
C VAL A 508 -0.76 12.39 5.46
N SER A 509 0.18 13.17 4.94
CA SER A 509 1.20 13.84 5.72
C SER A 509 1.06 15.36 5.60
N TRP A 510 1.07 16.05 6.73
CA TRP A 510 0.86 17.49 6.84
C TRP A 510 2.12 18.19 7.37
N ARG A 511 2.53 19.26 6.70
CA ARG A 511 3.70 20.06 7.04
C ARG A 511 3.46 20.84 8.32
N GLY A 512 4.50 20.94 9.15
CA GLY A 512 4.55 21.89 10.25
C GLY A 512 4.79 23.32 9.78
N THR A 513 5.08 24.19 10.74
CA THR A 513 5.49 25.58 10.54
C THR A 513 6.96 25.61 10.14
N GLU A 514 7.27 26.23 9.01
CA GLU A 514 8.65 26.35 8.50
C GLU A 514 9.03 27.82 8.21
N LEU A 515 8.06 28.64 7.77
CA LEU A 515 8.31 30.04 7.44
C LEU A 515 8.05 30.95 8.65
N VAL A 516 8.85 32.02 8.78
CA VAL A 516 8.69 33.01 9.86
C VAL A 516 7.30 33.66 9.86
N ALA A 517 6.73 33.92 8.68
CA ALA A 517 5.40 34.54 8.56
C ALA A 517 4.28 33.64 9.11
N GLU A 518 4.47 32.32 9.11
CA GLU A 518 3.48 31.34 9.58
C GLU A 518 3.35 31.36 11.10
N TRP A 519 4.44 31.65 11.82
CA TRP A 519 4.40 31.83 13.27
C TRP A 519 3.43 32.93 13.71
N GLY A 520 3.29 34.00 12.91
CA GLY A 520 2.32 35.06 13.16
C GLY A 520 0.87 34.58 13.05
N ILE A 521 0.61 33.55 12.25
CA ILE A 521 -0.72 32.92 12.07
C ILE A 521 -0.99 31.89 13.17
N ASP A 522 0.02 31.12 13.56
CA ASP A 522 -0.08 30.08 14.58
C ASP A 522 -0.41 30.63 15.97
N VAL A 523 -0.13 31.91 16.22
CA VAL A 523 -0.47 32.61 17.47
C VAL A 523 -1.83 33.33 17.44
N VAL A 524 -2.56 33.27 16.32
CA VAL A 524 -3.93 33.80 16.20
C VAL A 524 -4.91 32.78 16.80
N PHE A 525 -5.00 32.77 18.12
CA PHE A 525 -5.75 31.80 18.90
C PHE A 525 -7.28 31.93 18.85
N ASP A 526 -7.82 32.61 17.84
CA ASP A 526 -9.27 32.75 17.66
C ASP A 526 -9.91 31.40 17.32
N LEU A 527 -11.08 31.15 17.90
CA LEU A 527 -11.92 30.00 17.57
C LEU A 527 -12.96 30.39 16.52
N VAL A 528 -12.94 29.71 15.37
CA VAL A 528 -13.93 29.87 14.30
C VAL A 528 -14.81 28.63 14.19
N SER A 529 -16.02 28.79 13.64
CA SER A 529 -16.93 27.68 13.39
C SER A 529 -16.29 26.67 12.42
N ALA A 530 -16.38 25.38 12.76
CA ALA A 530 -15.97 24.27 11.91
C ALA A 530 -17.18 23.53 11.30
N SER A 531 -18.38 24.13 11.34
CA SER A 531 -19.61 23.51 10.84
C SER A 531 -19.57 23.19 9.34
N ASP A 532 -18.76 23.92 8.56
CA ASP A 532 -18.50 23.67 7.14
C ASP A 532 -17.68 22.37 6.91
N ILE A 533 -16.99 21.89 7.94
CA ILE A 533 -16.19 20.65 7.91
C ILE A 533 -16.96 19.49 8.55
N VAL A 534 -17.48 19.69 9.77
CA VAL A 534 -18.04 18.62 10.62
C VAL A 534 -19.49 18.86 11.05
N GLY A 535 -20.22 19.69 10.29
CA GLY A 535 -21.65 19.98 10.50
C GLY A 535 -21.95 20.78 11.76
N GLU A 536 -23.21 21.23 11.87
CA GLU A 536 -23.66 22.13 12.96
C GLU A 536 -23.84 21.44 14.32
N LYS A 537 -23.86 20.09 14.35
CA LYS A 537 -24.14 19.34 15.56
C LYS A 537 -23.03 19.58 16.59
N HIS A 538 -23.42 20.04 17.78
CA HIS A 538 -22.53 20.46 18.89
C HIS A 538 -21.79 21.80 18.67
N HIS A 539 -22.10 22.56 17.61
CA HIS A 539 -21.50 23.86 17.27
C HIS A 539 -19.96 23.88 17.37
N PRO A 540 -19.28 22.97 16.66
CA PRO A 540 -17.85 22.76 16.83
C PRO A 540 -17.05 23.99 16.38
N LYS A 541 -16.06 24.39 17.18
CA LYS A 541 -15.10 25.42 16.80
C LYS A 541 -13.67 24.91 16.82
N VAL A 542 -12.86 25.42 15.91
CA VAL A 542 -11.42 25.09 15.78
C VAL A 542 -10.60 26.36 15.58
N HIS A 543 -9.29 26.24 15.74
CA HIS A 543 -8.32 27.32 15.56
C HIS A 543 -8.46 28.00 14.18
N HIS A 544 -8.52 29.33 14.15
CA HIS A 544 -8.75 30.12 12.94
C HIS A 544 -7.69 29.88 11.86
N GLY A 545 -6.40 29.93 12.21
CA GLY A 545 -5.32 29.72 11.25
C GLY A 545 -5.38 28.33 10.59
N PHE A 546 -5.68 27.29 11.38
CA PHE A 546 -5.73 25.91 10.88
C PHE A 546 -6.96 25.68 10.01
N HIS A 547 -8.12 26.26 10.40
CA HIS A 547 -9.31 26.26 9.56
C HIS A 547 -9.06 26.99 8.22
N SER A 548 -8.43 28.16 8.26
CA SER A 548 -8.14 28.98 7.08
C SER A 548 -7.23 28.25 6.10
N TYR A 549 -6.08 27.69 6.54
CA TYR A 549 -5.23 26.88 5.67
C TYR A 549 -5.95 25.68 5.06
N TYR A 550 -6.88 25.07 5.81
CA TYR A 550 -7.58 23.89 5.35
C TYR A 550 -8.68 24.23 4.31
N THR A 551 -9.39 25.35 4.47
CA THR A 551 -10.63 25.63 3.74
C THR A 551 -10.53 26.75 2.71
N HIS A 552 -9.55 27.63 2.82
CA HIS A 552 -9.46 28.81 1.95
C HIS A 552 -9.10 28.45 0.50
N VAL A 553 -9.69 29.19 -0.44
CA VAL A 553 -9.50 29.07 -1.88
C VAL A 553 -8.89 30.36 -2.40
N GLU A 554 -7.85 30.25 -3.22
CA GLU A 554 -7.21 31.38 -3.88
C GLU A 554 -7.32 31.16 -5.40
N PRO A 555 -8.38 31.66 -6.06
CA PRO A 555 -8.68 31.35 -7.47
C PRO A 555 -7.55 31.69 -8.45
N GLU A 556 -6.81 32.77 -8.15
CA GLU A 556 -5.68 33.25 -8.95
C GLU A 556 -4.40 32.41 -8.77
N SER A 557 -4.36 31.53 -7.76
CA SER A 557 -3.21 30.67 -7.54
C SER A 557 -3.15 29.51 -8.56
N PRO A 558 -1.97 29.19 -9.12
CA PRO A 558 -1.81 28.01 -9.95
C PRO A 558 -2.01 26.69 -9.17
N HIS A 559 -1.87 26.71 -7.83
CA HIS A 559 -1.88 25.50 -7.00
C HIS A 559 -3.09 25.38 -6.06
N ASN A 560 -3.69 26.50 -5.61
CA ASN A 560 -4.78 26.53 -4.63
C ASN A 560 -6.13 27.01 -5.22
N LYS A 561 -6.40 26.66 -6.49
CA LYS A 561 -7.70 26.91 -7.17
C LYS A 561 -8.89 26.23 -6.47
N THR A 562 -8.60 25.16 -5.74
CA THR A 562 -9.53 24.48 -4.83
C THR A 562 -8.86 24.38 -3.47
N SER A 563 -9.65 24.39 -2.40
CA SER A 563 -9.10 24.41 -1.05
C SER A 563 -8.22 23.19 -0.77
N CYS A 564 -7.27 23.34 0.14
CA CYS A 564 -6.39 22.24 0.55
C CYS A 564 -7.19 21.01 1.02
N ARG A 565 -8.32 21.24 1.72
CA ARG A 565 -9.31 20.22 2.06
C ARG A 565 -9.83 19.47 0.83
N ALA A 566 -10.30 20.19 -0.18
CA ALA A 566 -10.83 19.58 -1.41
C ALA A 566 -9.76 18.75 -2.14
N GLN A 567 -8.53 19.28 -2.23
CA GLN A 567 -7.40 18.55 -2.82
C GLN A 567 -7.11 17.24 -2.09
N ALA A 568 -7.05 17.27 -0.75
CA ALA A 568 -6.78 16.09 0.07
C ALA A 568 -7.89 15.05 -0.03
N LEU A 569 -9.15 15.45 0.15
CA LEU A 569 -10.30 14.57 0.11
C LEU A 569 -10.51 13.94 -1.27
N ALA A 570 -10.27 14.68 -2.36
CA ALA A 570 -10.32 14.15 -3.72
C ALA A 570 -9.28 13.05 -3.94
N ALA A 571 -8.02 13.31 -3.55
CA ALA A 571 -6.94 12.32 -3.67
C ALA A 571 -7.19 11.08 -2.80
N ILE A 572 -7.67 11.25 -1.57
CA ILE A 572 -8.03 10.14 -0.68
C ILE A 572 -9.14 9.30 -1.31
N LYS A 573 -10.21 9.94 -1.81
CA LYS A 573 -11.34 9.26 -2.46
C LYS A 573 -10.88 8.46 -3.68
N GLU A 574 -10.01 9.03 -4.51
CA GLU A 574 -9.44 8.34 -5.67
C GLU A 574 -8.68 7.07 -5.26
N VAL A 575 -7.80 7.18 -4.26
CA VAL A 575 -6.98 6.05 -3.79
C VAL A 575 -7.82 4.99 -3.07
N VAL A 576 -8.76 5.39 -2.20
CA VAL A 576 -9.70 4.48 -1.53
C VAL A 576 -10.51 3.69 -2.56
N ASN A 577 -11.03 4.36 -3.60
CA ASN A 577 -11.80 3.72 -4.66
C ASN A 577 -10.94 2.76 -5.50
N ARG A 578 -9.68 3.13 -5.80
CA ARG A 578 -8.75 2.29 -6.55
C ARG A 578 -8.45 0.97 -5.83
N TYR A 579 -8.28 1.00 -4.51
CA TYR A 579 -7.89 -0.17 -3.71
C TYR A 579 -9.04 -0.78 -2.90
N LYS A 580 -10.30 -0.49 -3.23
CA LYS A 580 -11.50 -0.94 -2.48
C LYS A 580 -11.64 -2.46 -2.31
N ASN A 581 -10.99 -3.25 -3.18
CA ASN A 581 -10.97 -4.71 -3.13
C ASN A 581 -9.85 -5.28 -2.25
N GLU A 582 -9.03 -4.44 -1.63
CA GLU A 582 -7.97 -4.82 -0.71
C GLU A 582 -8.35 -4.49 0.74
N THR A 583 -7.57 -5.03 1.71
CA THR A 583 -7.61 -4.50 3.07
C THR A 583 -6.86 -3.16 3.10
N ILE A 584 -7.60 -2.07 3.33
CA ILE A 584 -7.07 -0.70 3.35
C ILE A 584 -7.16 -0.06 4.75
N SER A 585 -6.32 0.94 5.00
CA SER A 585 -6.43 1.88 6.13
C SER A 585 -6.03 3.29 5.67
N ILE A 586 -6.47 4.31 6.39
CA ILE A 586 -5.96 5.67 6.21
C ILE A 586 -5.16 6.05 7.46
N THR A 587 -3.91 6.47 7.28
CA THR A 587 -3.07 6.99 8.35
C THR A 587 -2.75 8.45 8.09
N VAL A 588 -2.94 9.32 9.08
CA VAL A 588 -2.62 10.74 9.01
C VAL A 588 -1.45 11.04 9.93
N THR A 589 -0.50 11.85 9.49
CA THR A 589 0.65 12.26 10.32
C THR A 589 1.02 13.72 10.06
N GLY A 590 1.74 14.29 11.00
CA GLY A 590 2.17 15.67 10.96
C GLY A 590 2.86 16.06 12.27
N HIS A 591 3.57 17.18 12.23
CA HIS A 591 4.29 17.76 13.36
C HIS A 591 3.84 19.21 13.57
N SER A 592 3.73 19.66 14.82
CA SER A 592 3.37 21.05 15.15
C SER A 592 2.03 21.49 14.52
N MET A 593 1.97 22.61 13.78
CA MET A 593 0.79 22.99 12.98
C MET A 593 0.26 21.80 12.14
N GLY A 594 1.14 21.05 11.49
CA GLY A 594 0.79 19.88 10.68
C GLY A 594 0.13 18.76 11.49
N ALA A 595 0.47 18.62 12.78
CA ALA A 595 -0.20 17.69 13.68
C ALA A 595 -1.66 18.10 13.96
N ALA A 596 -1.91 19.39 14.19
CA ALA A 596 -3.27 19.90 14.38
C ALA A 596 -4.12 19.79 13.10
N MET A 597 -3.54 20.16 11.95
CA MET A 597 -4.13 19.94 10.62
C MET A 597 -4.44 18.47 10.37
N GLY A 598 -3.55 17.56 10.78
CA GLY A 598 -3.75 16.12 10.68
C GLY A 598 -4.93 15.61 11.50
N ILE A 599 -5.14 16.12 12.72
CA ILE A 599 -6.31 15.77 13.55
C ILE A 599 -7.61 16.28 12.89
N LEU A 600 -7.60 17.52 12.40
CA LEU A 600 -8.76 18.11 11.71
C LEU A 600 -9.12 17.30 10.46
N ASN A 601 -8.14 16.97 9.63
CA ASN A 601 -8.31 16.17 8.43
C ASN A 601 -8.78 14.74 8.74
N ALA A 602 -8.22 14.08 9.75
CA ALA A 602 -8.65 12.73 10.14
C ALA A 602 -10.11 12.72 10.63
N THR A 603 -10.53 13.77 11.34
CA THR A 603 -11.93 13.95 11.78
C THR A 603 -12.85 14.19 10.58
N ASP A 604 -12.47 15.07 9.66
CA ASP A 604 -13.21 15.35 8.41
C ASP A 604 -13.41 14.08 7.56
N ILE A 605 -12.35 13.28 7.37
CA ILE A 605 -12.39 12.02 6.60
C ILE A 605 -13.45 11.07 7.16
N VAL A 606 -13.47 10.88 8.49
CA VAL A 606 -14.37 9.92 9.14
C VAL A 606 -15.79 10.47 9.25
N TYR A 607 -15.93 11.75 9.59
CA TYR A 607 -17.23 12.41 9.70
C TYR A 607 -17.99 12.38 8.36
N ASN A 608 -17.30 12.72 7.26
CA ASN A 608 -17.90 12.79 5.92
C ASN A 608 -17.83 11.47 5.14
N GLY A 609 -17.33 10.38 5.76
CA GLY A 609 -17.37 9.03 5.18
C GLY A 609 -16.42 8.80 4.00
N TYR A 610 -15.35 9.58 3.87
CA TYR A 610 -14.31 9.39 2.84
C TYR A 610 -13.50 8.10 3.06
N ASN A 611 -13.60 7.50 4.24
CA ASN A 611 -13.05 6.18 4.57
C ASN A 611 -14.01 5.02 4.25
N LYS A 612 -15.12 5.26 3.52
CA LYS A 612 -16.09 4.23 3.12
C LYS A 612 -16.17 4.12 1.58
N PRO A 613 -15.50 3.14 0.95
CA PRO A 613 -15.63 2.91 -0.48
C PRO A 613 -17.07 2.47 -0.83
N PRO A 614 -17.62 2.89 -1.99
CA PRO A 614 -18.97 2.47 -2.42
C PRO A 614 -19.09 0.95 -2.51
N GLY A 615 -20.03 0.36 -1.77
CA GLY A 615 -20.27 -1.09 -1.76
C GLY A 615 -19.32 -1.92 -0.88
N HIS A 616 -18.42 -1.28 -0.11
CA HIS A 616 -17.42 -1.97 0.73
C HIS A 616 -17.45 -1.50 2.20
N PRO A 617 -16.84 -2.26 3.14
CA PRO A 617 -16.74 -1.86 4.55
C PRO A 617 -15.95 -0.57 4.78
N VAL A 618 -16.28 0.14 5.86
CA VAL A 618 -15.53 1.31 6.32
C VAL A 618 -14.12 0.89 6.73
N CYS A 619 -13.10 1.65 6.32
CA CYS A 619 -11.72 1.43 6.74
C CYS A 619 -11.34 2.31 7.94
N PRO A 620 -10.45 1.83 8.83
CA PRO A 620 -10.03 2.60 10.00
C PRO A 620 -9.17 3.80 9.59
N VAL A 621 -9.32 4.89 10.34
CA VAL A 621 -8.50 6.10 10.21
C VAL A 621 -7.73 6.33 11.50
N THR A 622 -6.42 6.49 11.38
CA THR A 622 -5.53 6.71 12.54
C THR A 622 -4.68 7.94 12.31
N ALA A 623 -4.63 8.88 13.25
CA ALA A 623 -3.63 9.95 13.24
C ALA A 623 -2.51 9.63 14.24
N ILE A 624 -1.25 9.63 13.79
CA ILE A 624 -0.06 9.58 14.65
C ILE A 624 0.66 10.89 14.46
N VAL A 625 0.58 11.76 15.46
CA VAL A 625 0.93 13.17 15.34
C VAL A 625 1.91 13.59 16.42
N PHE A 626 2.82 14.49 16.08
CA PHE A 626 3.96 14.88 16.92
C PHE A 626 3.81 16.34 17.33
N ALA A 627 4.05 16.63 18.61
CA ALA A 627 4.00 17.99 19.14
C ALA A 627 2.68 18.73 18.82
N ALA A 628 1.55 18.01 18.84
CA ALA A 628 0.25 18.55 18.42
C ALA A 628 -0.26 19.62 19.40
N PRO A 629 -0.45 20.90 18.98
CA PRO A 629 -1.14 21.88 19.79
C PRO A 629 -2.62 21.50 19.93
N ARG A 630 -3.33 22.17 20.84
CA ARG A 630 -4.79 22.06 20.97
C ARG A 630 -5.44 22.63 19.71
N LEU A 631 -6.45 21.93 19.20
CA LEU A 631 -7.06 22.22 17.90
C LEU A 631 -8.39 22.96 18.02
N GLY A 632 -9.24 22.58 18.96
CA GLY A 632 -10.61 23.07 19.00
C GLY A 632 -11.26 22.96 20.37
N ASP A 633 -12.55 23.30 20.40
CA ASP A 633 -13.31 23.45 21.63
C ASP A 633 -14.05 22.17 22.06
N GLN A 634 -14.90 22.29 23.07
CA GLN A 634 -15.75 21.19 23.55
C GLN A 634 -16.70 20.68 22.46
N GLY A 635 -17.20 21.54 21.58
CA GLY A 635 -18.05 21.14 20.46
C GLY A 635 -17.30 20.21 19.50
N PHE A 636 -16.08 20.59 19.11
CA PHE A 636 -15.21 19.75 18.29
C PHE A 636 -14.86 18.42 18.98
N SER A 637 -14.51 18.46 20.27
CA SER A 637 -14.24 17.27 21.08
C SER A 637 -15.41 16.29 21.12
N ASN A 638 -16.64 16.80 21.29
CA ASN A 638 -17.86 15.98 21.28
C ASN A 638 -18.08 15.29 19.92
N VAL A 639 -17.82 15.99 18.82
CA VAL A 639 -17.88 15.39 17.48
C VAL A 639 -16.82 14.28 17.36
N PHE A 640 -15.57 14.57 17.71
CA PHE A 640 -14.45 13.64 17.63
C PHE A 640 -14.74 12.31 18.33
N TYR A 641 -15.14 12.36 19.61
CA TYR A 641 -15.41 11.14 20.40
C TYR A 641 -16.67 10.38 19.96
N GLY A 642 -17.51 10.99 19.11
CA GLY A 642 -18.62 10.31 18.44
C GLY A 642 -18.22 9.40 17.28
N LEU A 643 -16.98 9.49 16.78
CA LEU A 643 -16.51 8.81 15.56
C LEU A 643 -15.79 7.49 15.88
N LYS A 644 -16.49 6.36 15.77
CA LYS A 644 -15.99 5.02 16.18
C LYS A 644 -14.80 4.47 15.40
N ASN A 645 -14.50 4.99 14.21
CA ASN A 645 -13.42 4.49 13.34
C ASN A 645 -12.20 5.42 13.29
N LEU A 646 -12.12 6.39 14.22
CA LEU A 646 -11.06 7.38 14.31
C LEU A 646 -10.25 7.14 15.59
N HIS A 647 -8.94 6.98 15.44
CA HIS A 647 -8.00 6.92 16.56
C HIS A 647 -6.91 7.98 16.40
N VAL A 648 -6.54 8.66 17.48
CA VAL A 648 -5.46 9.67 17.45
C VAL A 648 -4.47 9.39 18.56
N LEU A 649 -3.19 9.24 18.21
CA LEU A 649 -2.08 9.16 19.13
C LEU A 649 -1.23 10.43 19.01
N ARG A 650 -1.27 11.26 20.06
CA ARG A 650 -0.43 12.44 20.21
C ARG A 650 0.87 12.05 20.89
N VAL A 651 1.98 12.35 20.25
CA VAL A 651 3.33 12.09 20.75
C VAL A 651 3.86 13.43 21.28
N THR A 652 4.14 13.51 22.58
CA THR A 652 4.50 14.76 23.29
C THR A 652 5.79 14.61 24.09
N ASN A 653 6.61 15.67 24.08
CA ASN A 653 7.84 15.81 24.86
C ASN A 653 7.54 16.69 26.08
N ASP A 654 7.86 16.24 27.30
CA ASP A 654 7.34 16.82 28.56
C ASP A 654 7.62 18.32 28.76
N TYR A 655 8.65 18.85 28.11
CA TYR A 655 9.06 20.25 28.25
C TYR A 655 8.81 21.09 27.00
N ASP A 656 8.32 20.49 25.90
CA ASP A 656 7.88 21.24 24.74
C ASP A 656 6.58 22.00 25.07
N LEU A 657 6.58 23.31 24.89
CA LEU A 657 5.45 24.18 25.20
C LEU A 657 4.36 24.14 24.13
N ILE A 658 4.70 23.79 22.87
CA ILE A 658 3.76 23.87 21.74
C ILE A 658 2.52 22.98 21.95
N PRO A 659 2.63 21.73 22.43
CA PRO A 659 1.45 20.94 22.78
C PRO A 659 0.52 21.59 23.81
N SER A 660 0.99 22.54 24.62
CA SER A 660 0.15 23.23 25.61
C SER A 660 -0.55 24.47 25.05
N LEU A 661 -0.25 24.87 23.81
CA LEU A 661 -0.88 26.00 23.15
C LEU A 661 -2.15 25.59 22.39
N PRO A 662 -3.16 26.46 22.28
CA PRO A 662 -3.31 27.71 23.02
C PRO A 662 -3.54 27.46 24.53
N PRO A 663 -3.04 28.31 25.44
CA PRO A 663 -3.06 28.04 26.88
C PRO A 663 -4.45 28.20 27.53
N PHE A 664 -5.47 28.52 26.74
CA PHE A 664 -6.82 28.82 27.21
C PHE A 664 -7.63 27.54 27.49
N ALA A 665 -8.49 27.59 28.51
CA ALA A 665 -9.29 26.44 28.96
C ALA A 665 -10.38 26.01 27.97
N ASN A 666 -10.76 26.87 27.02
CA ASN A 666 -11.73 26.56 25.97
C ASN A 666 -11.13 25.75 24.81
N TYR A 667 -9.81 25.55 24.76
CA TYR A 667 -9.14 24.66 23.83
C TYR A 667 -8.87 23.30 24.47
N LEU A 668 -9.17 22.22 23.76
CA LEU A 668 -9.07 20.86 24.27
C LEU A 668 -8.17 19.97 23.41
N HIS A 669 -7.61 18.95 24.04
CA HIS A 669 -6.96 17.84 23.37
C HIS A 669 -7.98 16.73 23.08
N VAL A 670 -7.72 15.99 22.00
CA VAL A 670 -8.44 14.77 21.63
C VAL A 670 -7.45 13.63 21.37
N GLY A 671 -7.90 12.40 21.55
CA GLY A 671 -7.09 11.19 21.38
C GLY A 671 -6.28 10.78 22.62
N LYS A 672 -5.38 9.80 22.43
CA LYS A 672 -4.46 9.29 23.44
C LYS A 672 -3.11 9.97 23.34
N GLU A 673 -2.37 9.96 24.44
CA GLU A 673 -1.08 10.63 24.55
C GLU A 673 0.05 9.66 24.91
N LEU A 674 1.15 9.72 24.15
CA LEU A 674 2.43 9.12 24.48
C LEU A 674 3.39 10.24 24.91
N ARG A 675 3.73 10.27 26.20
CA ARG A 675 4.63 11.24 26.80
C ARG A 675 6.03 10.65 26.98
N PHE A 676 7.07 11.47 26.79
CA PHE A 676 8.45 11.12 27.12
C PHE A 676 9.27 12.37 27.46
N ASP A 677 10.42 12.13 28.07
CA ASP A 677 11.36 13.15 28.48
C ASP A 677 12.68 13.02 27.72
N THR A 678 12.99 14.03 26.89
CA THR A 678 14.25 14.11 26.13
C THR A 678 15.45 14.53 26.97
N PHE A 679 15.26 15.12 28.15
CA PHE A 679 16.36 15.44 29.07
C PHE A 679 17.06 14.19 29.61
N LYS A 680 16.36 13.05 29.64
CA LYS A 680 16.96 11.76 30.01
C LYS A 680 17.98 11.26 28.98
N SER A 681 17.99 11.80 27.76
CA SER A 681 18.90 11.36 26.70
C SER A 681 20.36 11.72 27.03
N PRO A 682 21.28 10.73 27.14
CA PRO A 682 22.70 11.02 27.36
C PRO A 682 23.39 11.56 26.10
N TYR A 683 22.70 11.59 24.96
CA TYR A 683 23.21 11.97 23.64
C TYR A 683 23.07 13.47 23.35
N LEU A 684 22.03 14.12 23.88
CA LEU A 684 21.70 15.50 23.59
C LEU A 684 22.59 16.47 24.39
N LYS A 685 23.07 17.54 23.73
CA LYS A 685 23.97 18.56 24.29
C LYS A 685 23.23 19.50 25.24
N ASP A 686 22.19 20.15 24.72
CA ASP A 686 21.25 20.98 25.49
C ASP A 686 19.83 20.74 24.96
N PRO A 687 19.06 19.83 25.58
CA PRO A 687 17.69 19.53 25.16
C PRO A 687 16.79 20.76 25.07
N LYS A 688 17.05 21.83 25.87
CA LYS A 688 16.20 23.02 25.95
C LYS A 688 16.09 23.79 24.64
N GLN A 689 17.15 23.79 23.83
CA GLN A 689 17.21 24.61 22.60
C GLN A 689 16.45 23.98 21.43
N SER A 690 16.02 22.72 21.57
CA SER A 690 15.50 21.92 20.45
C SER A 690 14.29 21.07 20.83
N LEU A 691 13.57 21.42 21.90
CA LEU A 691 12.47 20.62 22.46
C LEU A 691 11.36 20.34 21.44
N HIS A 692 11.17 21.26 20.49
CA HIS A 692 10.16 21.21 19.44
C HIS A 692 10.66 20.64 18.11
N SER A 693 11.93 20.21 18.00
CA SER A 693 12.43 19.62 16.74
C SER A 693 11.86 18.22 16.53
N LEU A 694 11.30 17.95 15.35
CA LEU A 694 10.77 16.62 15.04
C LEU A 694 11.85 15.52 15.15
N GLU A 695 13.08 15.77 14.72
CA GLU A 695 14.16 14.78 14.85
C GLU A 695 14.52 14.49 16.31
N VAL A 696 14.38 15.47 17.20
CA VAL A 696 14.51 15.29 18.66
C VAL A 696 13.34 14.47 19.22
N TYR A 697 12.13 14.69 18.73
CA TYR A 697 10.97 13.85 19.04
C TYR A 697 11.19 12.39 18.62
N LEU A 698 11.67 12.16 17.40
CA LEU A 698 11.94 10.80 16.89
C LEU A 698 13.10 10.14 17.64
N HIS A 699 14.15 10.89 18.02
CA HIS A 699 15.18 10.40 18.93
C HIS A 699 14.60 10.01 20.30
N GLY A 700 13.73 10.85 20.85
CA GLY A 700 12.98 10.58 22.08
C GLY A 700 12.18 9.28 22.01
N VAL A 701 11.38 9.10 20.95
CA VAL A 701 10.63 7.86 20.70
C VAL A 701 11.57 6.67 20.50
N ALA A 702 12.73 6.84 19.87
CA ALA A 702 13.68 5.76 19.67
C ALA A 702 14.28 5.23 20.99
N GLY A 703 14.40 6.07 22.02
CA GLY A 703 15.08 5.71 23.27
C GLY A 703 14.29 5.77 24.58
N THR A 704 13.06 6.31 24.58
CA THR A 704 12.24 6.39 25.81
C THR A 704 11.98 5.00 26.41
N GLN A 705 12.13 4.84 27.72
CA GLN A 705 11.80 3.61 28.45
C GLN A 705 10.62 3.84 29.44
N GLY A 706 9.79 4.84 29.14
CA GLY A 706 8.74 5.32 30.04
C GLY A 706 9.35 6.08 31.21
N GLU A 707 9.03 5.64 32.43
CA GLU A 707 9.55 6.26 33.65
C GLU A 707 11.05 5.99 33.88
N ASN A 708 11.60 4.93 33.27
CA ASN A 708 13.00 4.53 33.43
C ASN A 708 13.99 5.41 32.64
N ASP A 709 15.30 5.12 32.80
CA ASP A 709 16.39 5.77 32.09
C ASP A 709 16.33 5.59 30.57
N PHE A 710 16.87 6.57 29.84
CA PHE A 710 16.88 6.57 28.39
C PHE A 710 17.83 5.52 27.81
N LYS A 711 17.33 4.70 26.89
CA LYS A 711 18.14 3.75 26.12
C LYS A 711 17.54 3.53 24.75
N LEU A 712 18.32 3.76 23.69
CA LEU A 712 17.92 3.45 22.31
C LEU A 712 17.48 1.99 22.22
N ALA A 713 16.20 1.77 21.92
CA ALA A 713 15.58 0.45 21.79
C ALA A 713 15.50 -0.04 20.34
N VAL A 714 15.82 0.85 19.40
CA VAL A 714 15.88 0.60 17.95
C VAL A 714 17.11 1.31 17.38
N LYS A 715 17.67 0.76 16.31
CA LYS A 715 18.79 1.38 15.58
C LYS A 715 18.26 2.57 14.77
N ARG A 716 18.32 3.76 15.36
CA ARG A 716 18.14 5.06 14.69
C ARG A 716 19.47 5.80 14.76
N ASP A 717 19.93 6.32 13.62
CA ASP A 717 21.19 7.05 13.59
C ASP A 717 21.08 8.34 14.41
N LEU A 718 22.06 8.58 15.27
CA LEU A 718 22.12 9.81 16.06
C LEU A 718 22.25 11.03 15.16
N ALA A 719 22.96 10.91 14.02
CA ALA A 719 23.26 12.03 13.14
C ALA A 719 22.00 12.77 12.64
N LEU A 720 20.85 12.08 12.57
CA LEU A 720 19.56 12.66 12.19
C LEU A 720 19.14 13.82 13.12
N VAL A 721 19.52 13.79 14.40
CA VAL A 721 19.25 14.89 15.35
C VAL A 721 19.85 16.21 14.85
N ASN A 722 21.04 16.17 14.24
CA ASN A 722 21.75 17.36 13.78
C ASN A 722 21.36 17.83 12.37
N LYS A 723 20.29 17.29 11.76
CA LYS A 723 19.85 17.72 10.41
C LYS A 723 19.71 19.25 10.30
N TYR A 724 19.04 19.87 11.28
CA TYR A 724 18.72 21.31 11.29
C TYR A 724 19.27 22.08 12.49
N LEU A 725 20.04 21.43 13.36
CA LEU A 725 20.49 21.99 14.63
C LEU A 725 21.83 21.40 15.10
N ASP A 726 22.38 21.95 16.18
CA ASP A 726 23.55 21.41 16.90
C ASP A 726 23.10 20.76 18.21
N GLY A 727 22.43 19.62 18.11
CA GLY A 727 21.69 19.01 19.23
C GLY A 727 22.43 17.90 19.94
N LEU A 728 23.42 17.29 19.31
CA LEU A 728 24.23 16.23 19.88
C LEU A 728 25.45 16.78 20.63
N LYS A 729 25.91 16.08 21.66
CA LYS A 729 27.18 16.41 22.33
C LYS A 729 28.35 16.32 21.36
N ASP A 730 29.27 17.27 21.43
CA ASP A 730 30.42 17.42 20.51
C ASP A 730 31.27 16.15 20.39
N LYS A 731 31.34 15.32 21.44
CA LYS A 731 32.05 14.03 21.44
C LYS A 731 31.58 13.03 20.37
N TYR A 732 30.38 13.22 19.81
CA TYR A 732 29.87 12.35 18.74
C TYR A 732 30.31 12.81 17.33
N LEU A 733 30.99 13.95 17.21
CA LEU A 733 31.63 14.42 15.97
C LEU A 733 30.68 14.52 14.76
N VAL A 734 29.40 14.83 15.00
CA VAL A 734 28.41 15.05 13.94
C VAL A 734 28.33 16.53 13.62
N VAL A 735 28.53 16.89 12.34
CA VAL A 735 28.42 18.27 11.86
C VAL A 735 27.00 18.80 12.12
N ALA A 736 26.90 20.01 12.69
CA ALA A 736 25.62 20.66 12.92
C ALA A 736 24.98 21.14 11.60
N LYS A 737 23.64 21.10 11.53
CA LYS A 737 22.86 21.61 10.37
C LYS A 737 23.31 21.03 9.03
N TRP A 738 23.65 19.74 9.01
CA TRP A 738 24.28 19.11 7.85
C TRP A 738 23.29 18.85 6.70
N TRP A 739 21.98 18.88 6.94
CA TRP A 739 20.98 18.71 5.88
C TRP A 739 20.90 19.97 5.03
N THR A 740 21.66 19.99 3.95
CA THR A 740 21.69 21.09 2.98
C THR A 740 22.02 20.55 1.60
N GLU A 741 21.43 21.14 0.56
CA GLU A 741 21.76 20.79 -0.81
C GLU A 741 23.19 21.17 -1.15
N LYS A 742 23.80 20.41 -2.06
CA LYS A 742 25.12 20.74 -2.61
C LYS A 742 25.11 22.19 -3.10
N ASN A 743 26.06 22.99 -2.62
CA ASN A 743 26.17 24.42 -2.95
C ASN A 743 24.89 25.24 -2.69
N LYS A 744 24.01 24.81 -1.77
CA LYS A 744 22.66 25.39 -1.55
C LYS A 744 21.81 25.43 -2.83
N SER A 745 21.95 24.44 -3.71
CA SER A 745 21.27 24.36 -5.01
C SER A 745 21.74 25.38 -6.05
N MET A 746 22.85 26.09 -5.80
CA MET A 746 23.52 26.84 -6.85
C MET A 746 24.22 25.84 -7.78
N LEU A 747 23.87 25.88 -9.06
CA LEU A 747 24.44 25.06 -10.12
C LEU A 747 25.33 25.93 -11.00
N GLN A 748 26.57 25.49 -11.23
CA GLN A 748 27.44 26.12 -12.22
C GLN A 748 27.08 25.60 -13.60
N LEU A 749 26.86 26.51 -14.54
CA LEU A 749 26.59 26.22 -15.95
C LEU A 749 27.90 26.08 -16.73
N GLY A 750 27.82 25.58 -17.96
CA GLY A 750 28.97 25.38 -18.85
C GLY A 750 29.72 26.66 -19.22
N ASP A 751 29.04 27.81 -19.20
CA ASP A 751 29.62 29.15 -19.40
C ASP A 751 30.35 29.70 -18.14
N GLY A 752 30.35 28.92 -17.05
CA GLY A 752 30.94 29.29 -15.76
C GLY A 752 30.03 30.13 -14.86
N SER A 753 28.86 30.56 -15.34
CA SER A 753 27.86 31.27 -14.54
C SER A 753 27.20 30.35 -13.51
N TRP A 754 26.58 30.93 -12.48
CA TRP A 754 25.90 30.18 -11.42
C TRP A 754 24.43 30.58 -11.35
N VAL A 755 23.54 29.58 -11.34
CA VAL A 755 22.09 29.78 -11.23
C VAL A 755 21.51 28.97 -10.07
N LEU A 756 20.46 29.48 -9.44
CA LEU A 756 19.73 28.76 -8.41
C LEU A 756 18.77 27.76 -9.08
N MET A 757 18.97 26.46 -8.82
CA MET A 757 18.13 25.36 -9.30
C MET A 757 17.63 24.55 -8.11
N ASP A 758 16.71 25.14 -7.35
CA ASP A 758 16.23 24.61 -6.07
C ASP A 758 14.84 23.97 -6.11
N HIS A 759 14.22 23.91 -7.29
CA HIS A 759 12.95 23.24 -7.57
C HIS A 759 13.08 22.30 -8.77
N GLU A 760 12.79 21.01 -8.60
CA GLU A 760 12.93 20.01 -9.66
C GLU A 760 11.94 20.28 -10.81
N THR A 761 12.50 20.56 -11.99
CA THR A 761 11.76 20.94 -13.20
C THR A 761 10.90 19.77 -13.73
N ARG A 762 9.67 20.06 -14.17
CA ARG A 762 8.68 19.06 -14.63
C ARG A 762 9.01 18.42 -15.99
N TRP A 763 10.09 18.82 -16.66
CA TRP A 763 10.33 18.53 -18.08
C TRP A 763 10.32 17.04 -18.42
N ARG A 764 10.88 16.15 -17.57
CA ARG A 764 10.88 14.69 -17.80
C ARG A 764 9.47 14.12 -17.88
N VAL A 765 8.57 14.63 -17.05
CA VAL A 765 7.15 14.23 -17.03
C VAL A 765 6.42 14.79 -18.25
N LEU A 766 6.68 16.05 -18.60
CA LEU A 766 6.11 16.67 -19.80
C LEU A 766 6.61 15.99 -21.10
N SER A 767 7.84 15.45 -21.07
CA SER A 767 8.44 14.60 -22.10
C SER A 767 7.97 13.13 -22.06
N GLY A 768 7.08 12.77 -21.14
CA GLY A 768 6.43 11.46 -21.12
C GLY A 768 7.21 10.33 -20.45
N GLU A 769 8.18 10.62 -19.55
CA GLU A 769 8.92 9.59 -18.80
C GLU A 769 7.98 8.55 -18.15
N ASP A 770 6.80 9.00 -17.68
CA ASP A 770 5.72 8.21 -17.07
C ASP A 770 4.52 7.95 -18.01
N GLU A 771 4.74 8.01 -19.32
CA GLU A 771 3.69 7.91 -20.35
C GLU A 771 2.54 8.92 -20.19
N TRP A 772 2.83 10.10 -19.62
CA TRP A 772 1.87 11.18 -19.38
C TRP A 772 0.69 10.76 -18.47
N GLU A 773 0.95 9.87 -17.49
CA GLU A 773 -0.06 9.36 -16.55
C GLU A 773 -0.80 10.52 -15.84
N GLY A 774 -2.09 10.69 -16.15
CA GLY A 774 -2.95 11.70 -15.54
C GLY A 774 -2.76 13.14 -16.05
N LEU A 775 -2.09 13.34 -17.18
CA LEU A 775 -1.88 14.66 -17.78
C LEU A 775 -2.72 14.92 -19.04
N LEU A 776 -3.34 13.89 -19.63
CA LEU A 776 -4.02 14.00 -20.93
C LEU A 776 -5.53 14.30 -20.81
N ASP A 777 -6.18 13.88 -19.71
CA ASP A 777 -7.62 14.10 -19.50
C ASP A 777 -7.93 14.31 -17.99
N PRO A 778 -8.21 15.56 -17.55
CA PRO A 778 -8.13 16.78 -18.35
C PRO A 778 -6.67 17.12 -18.72
N LEU A 779 -6.49 17.81 -19.84
CA LEU A 779 -5.15 18.18 -20.32
C LEU A 779 -4.47 19.18 -19.36
N ASP A 780 -3.36 18.75 -18.76
CA ASP A 780 -2.53 19.56 -17.85
C ASP A 780 -2.05 20.84 -18.54
N ILE A 781 -2.06 21.96 -17.81
CA ILE A 781 -1.79 23.28 -18.38
C ILE A 781 -0.34 23.44 -18.86
N ASP A 782 0.63 22.85 -18.16
CA ASP A 782 2.04 22.91 -18.55
C ASP A 782 2.26 22.00 -19.76
N LEU A 783 1.66 20.80 -19.77
CA LEU A 783 1.70 19.91 -20.93
C LEU A 783 1.04 20.56 -22.17
N ARG A 784 -0.01 21.36 -21.97
CA ARG A 784 -0.65 22.11 -23.05
C ARG A 784 0.29 23.13 -23.68
N HIS A 785 0.95 23.96 -22.86
CA HIS A 785 1.99 24.87 -23.35
C HIS A 785 3.13 24.11 -24.04
N TYR A 786 3.53 22.98 -23.48
CA TYR A 786 4.61 22.13 -23.97
C TYR A 786 4.29 21.53 -25.35
N ILE A 787 3.07 21.03 -25.55
CA ILE A 787 2.61 20.53 -26.85
C ILE A 787 2.58 21.67 -27.87
N ILE A 788 1.98 22.82 -27.52
CA ILE A 788 1.92 23.98 -28.43
C ILE A 788 3.33 24.42 -28.83
N HIS A 789 4.25 24.48 -27.88
CA HIS A 789 5.65 24.81 -28.10
C HIS A 789 6.29 23.94 -29.20
N TYR A 790 6.21 22.61 -29.11
CA TYR A 790 6.77 21.74 -30.14
C TYR A 790 5.95 21.71 -31.44
N GLY A 791 4.66 21.98 -31.37
CA GLY A 791 3.80 22.14 -32.55
C GLY A 791 4.13 23.36 -33.39
N GLU A 792 4.42 24.50 -32.76
CA GLU A 792 4.92 25.70 -33.44
C GLU A 792 6.21 25.41 -34.22
N ARG A 793 7.09 24.58 -33.65
CA ARG A 793 8.36 24.17 -34.28
C ARG A 793 8.15 23.18 -35.43
N ALA A 794 7.12 22.34 -35.37
CA ALA A 794 6.70 21.54 -36.52
C ALA A 794 6.21 22.43 -37.68
N GLY A 795 5.54 23.55 -37.38
CA GLY A 795 5.08 24.50 -38.40
C GLY A 795 6.19 25.36 -38.99
N ALA A 796 7.17 25.75 -38.18
CA ALA A 796 8.26 26.65 -38.56
C ALA A 796 8.95 26.28 -39.88
N ILE A 797 9.26 24.99 -40.07
CA ILE A 797 9.94 24.52 -41.28
C ILE A 797 9.06 24.57 -42.53
N GLY A 798 7.74 24.35 -42.38
CA GLY A 798 6.79 24.52 -43.48
C GLY A 798 6.64 25.99 -43.89
N TYR A 799 6.57 26.90 -42.93
CA TYR A 799 6.50 28.34 -43.20
C TYR A 799 7.78 28.91 -43.80
N GLY A 800 8.92 28.25 -43.54
CA GLY A 800 10.21 28.57 -44.11
C GLY A 800 10.50 27.88 -45.44
N LEU A 801 9.59 27.11 -46.04
CA LEU A 801 9.80 26.47 -47.34
C LEU A 801 9.41 27.40 -48.50
N ILE A 802 10.19 27.37 -49.59
CA ILE A 802 9.78 27.94 -50.87
C ILE A 802 8.96 26.91 -51.65
N ASP A 803 7.64 27.10 -51.68
CA ASP A 803 6.66 26.16 -52.28
C ASP A 803 6.18 26.54 -53.69
N LYS A 804 6.69 27.66 -54.24
CA LYS A 804 6.24 28.16 -55.55
C LYS A 804 6.78 27.29 -56.68
N PRO A 805 5.97 26.99 -57.71
CA PRO A 805 6.40 26.15 -58.83
C PRO A 805 7.63 26.74 -59.54
N THR A 806 8.39 25.89 -60.23
CA THR A 806 9.60 26.29 -60.97
C THR A 806 9.35 27.36 -62.02
N SER A 807 8.10 27.50 -62.50
CA SER A 807 7.69 28.58 -63.40
C SER A 807 7.68 29.97 -62.74
N ILE A 808 7.73 30.03 -61.41
CA ILE A 808 7.67 31.25 -60.60
C ILE A 808 8.97 31.46 -59.83
N SER A 809 9.53 30.42 -59.21
CA SER A 809 10.78 30.52 -58.44
C SER A 809 11.79 29.45 -58.85
N LYS A 810 13.06 29.88 -58.99
CA LYS A 810 14.20 28.97 -59.20
C LYS A 810 14.63 28.23 -57.92
N ASN A 811 14.14 28.68 -56.76
CA ASN A 811 14.55 28.20 -55.43
C ASN A 811 13.51 27.24 -54.81
N ILE A 812 12.61 26.66 -55.61
CA ILE A 812 11.61 25.71 -55.09
C ILE A 812 12.26 24.60 -54.27
N GLY A 813 11.67 24.30 -53.12
CA GLY A 813 12.17 23.25 -52.23
C GLY A 813 13.35 23.67 -51.34
N LEU A 814 13.90 24.88 -51.50
CA LEU A 814 14.94 25.42 -50.62
C LEU A 814 14.34 26.18 -49.42
N PRO A 815 15.11 26.40 -48.33
CA PRO A 815 14.69 27.27 -47.24
C PRO A 815 14.56 28.72 -47.71
N ARG A 816 13.53 29.42 -47.27
CA ARG A 816 13.37 30.86 -47.48
C ARG A 816 14.33 31.68 -46.62
N TYR A 817 14.59 31.24 -45.40
CA TYR A 817 15.38 31.97 -44.42
C TYR A 817 16.64 31.18 -44.03
N ALA A 818 17.75 31.89 -43.80
CA ALA A 818 18.96 31.29 -43.24
C ALA A 818 18.68 30.72 -41.83
N LYS A 819 19.43 29.69 -41.41
CA LYS A 819 19.28 28.99 -40.12
C LYS A 819 19.16 29.96 -38.94
N ARG A 820 20.05 30.96 -38.87
CA ARG A 820 20.09 32.01 -37.83
C ARG A 820 18.80 32.85 -37.73
N ASN A 821 18.04 32.94 -38.82
CA ASN A 821 16.87 33.81 -38.93
C ASN A 821 15.55 33.02 -38.91
N LEU A 822 15.56 31.69 -38.97
CA LEU A 822 14.33 30.91 -39.14
C LEU A 822 13.28 31.25 -38.09
N PHE A 823 13.60 31.14 -36.80
CA PHE A 823 12.63 31.35 -35.73
C PHE A 823 12.16 32.80 -35.61
N SER A 824 13.02 33.77 -35.89
CA SER A 824 12.65 35.20 -35.85
C SER A 824 11.69 35.53 -37.00
N LYS A 825 12.02 35.09 -38.21
CA LYS A 825 11.26 35.35 -39.44
C LYS A 825 9.91 34.64 -39.48
N VAL A 826 9.80 33.44 -38.90
CA VAL A 826 8.52 32.71 -38.82
C VAL A 826 7.66 33.10 -37.62
N GLY A 827 8.10 34.09 -36.83
CA GLY A 827 7.32 34.69 -35.73
C GLY A 827 7.36 33.92 -34.42
N LEU A 828 8.44 33.17 -34.15
CA LEU A 828 8.60 32.35 -32.94
C LEU A 828 9.61 32.92 -31.93
N GLU A 829 10.09 34.14 -32.12
CA GLU A 829 11.04 34.77 -31.21
C GLU A 829 10.35 35.71 -30.20
N THR A 830 9.51 36.63 -30.67
CA THR A 830 8.83 37.63 -29.82
C THR A 830 7.81 36.96 -28.91
N GLY A 831 7.90 37.22 -27.60
CA GLY A 831 6.98 36.66 -26.59
C GLY A 831 7.13 35.15 -26.34
N ASN A 832 8.08 34.48 -27.01
CA ASN A 832 8.35 33.05 -26.82
C ASN A 832 9.57 32.86 -25.89
N PRO A 833 9.41 32.26 -24.70
CA PRO A 833 10.51 32.05 -23.77
C PRO A 833 11.42 30.88 -24.17
N TYR A 834 10.99 30.02 -25.10
CA TYR A 834 11.72 28.81 -25.45
C TYR A 834 12.68 29.07 -26.62
N LYS A 835 13.91 29.47 -26.31
CA LYS A 835 14.92 29.91 -27.28
C LYS A 835 15.79 28.76 -27.82
N TYR A 836 15.87 28.65 -29.14
CA TYR A 836 16.64 27.63 -29.86
C TYR A 836 17.50 28.26 -30.94
N GLU A 837 18.61 27.59 -31.26
CA GLU A 837 19.47 27.90 -32.40
C GLU A 837 19.41 26.75 -33.41
N VAL A 838 19.12 27.04 -34.68
CA VAL A 838 19.13 26.02 -35.74
C VAL A 838 20.57 25.75 -36.17
N LYS A 839 20.98 24.49 -36.04
CA LYS A 839 22.35 24.04 -36.35
C LYS A 839 22.46 23.47 -37.76
N LYS A 840 21.43 22.75 -38.22
CA LYS A 840 21.46 22.10 -39.54
C LYS A 840 20.10 22.06 -40.22
N TYR A 841 20.07 22.33 -41.52
CA TYR A 841 18.95 21.99 -42.41
C TYR A 841 19.14 20.59 -42.98
N LEU A 842 18.02 19.88 -43.14
CA LEU A 842 17.98 18.49 -43.59
C LEU A 842 17.28 18.42 -44.94
N TYR A 843 17.92 17.76 -45.90
CA TYR A 843 17.43 17.64 -47.27
C TYR A 843 17.18 16.18 -47.64
N ALA A 844 16.13 15.95 -48.42
CA ALA A 844 15.79 14.62 -48.92
C ALA A 844 15.39 14.67 -50.38
N ALA A 845 15.72 13.61 -51.11
CA ALA A 845 15.21 13.37 -52.46
C ALA A 845 14.34 12.12 -52.47
N THR A 846 13.23 12.17 -53.20
CA THR A 846 12.37 11.01 -53.41
C THR A 846 12.83 10.20 -54.62
N ARG A 847 12.72 8.86 -54.54
CA ARG A 847 13.02 7.95 -55.67
C ARG A 847 12.14 8.20 -56.89
N PHE A 848 11.03 8.90 -56.71
CA PHE A 848 10.06 9.21 -57.75
C PHE A 848 10.35 10.53 -58.48
N ALA A 849 11.32 11.33 -58.02
CA ALA A 849 11.75 12.58 -58.65
C ALA A 849 13.27 12.80 -58.52
N PRO A 850 14.10 12.09 -59.32
CA PRO A 850 15.56 12.24 -59.32
C PRO A 850 16.01 13.68 -59.61
N GLY A 851 17.12 14.08 -58.98
CA GLY A 851 17.74 15.41 -59.11
C GLY A 851 17.01 16.53 -58.36
N LYS A 852 15.91 16.25 -57.64
CA LYS A 852 15.07 17.25 -56.97
C LYS A 852 15.01 17.02 -55.46
N SER A 853 16.10 17.31 -54.75
CA SER A 853 16.09 17.34 -53.28
C SER A 853 15.37 18.57 -52.75
N SER A 854 14.59 18.40 -51.68
CA SER A 854 13.94 19.51 -50.98
C SER A 854 14.25 19.49 -49.48
N LEU A 855 14.14 20.66 -48.87
CA LEU A 855 14.22 20.87 -47.44
C LEU A 855 13.10 20.09 -46.74
N LEU A 856 13.47 19.12 -45.93
CA LEU A 856 12.57 18.22 -45.23
C LEU A 856 12.55 18.43 -43.71
N GLY A 857 13.59 19.05 -43.14
CA GLY A 857 13.65 19.25 -41.70
C GLY A 857 14.79 20.14 -41.24
N PHE A 858 14.92 20.27 -39.92
CA PHE A 858 16.08 20.90 -39.29
C PHE A 858 16.42 20.24 -37.95
N VAL A 859 17.67 20.42 -37.53
CA VAL A 859 18.16 20.15 -36.17
C VAL A 859 18.51 21.47 -35.49
N ALA A 860 18.00 21.66 -34.29
CA ALA A 860 18.25 22.81 -33.44
C ALA A 860 18.62 22.36 -32.03
N VAL A 861 19.22 23.25 -31.26
CA VAL A 861 19.51 23.03 -29.83
C VAL A 861 19.05 24.22 -29.02
N SER A 862 18.55 23.99 -27.81
CA SER A 862 18.18 25.08 -26.91
C SER A 862 19.40 25.92 -26.57
N THR A 863 19.27 27.23 -26.65
CA THR A 863 20.27 28.18 -26.14
C THR A 863 20.37 28.07 -24.62
N ASP A 864 21.34 28.74 -23.98
CA ASP A 864 21.44 28.72 -22.51
C ASP A 864 20.20 29.32 -21.83
N GLU A 865 19.62 30.37 -22.43
CA GLU A 865 18.34 30.94 -21.99
C GLU A 865 17.20 29.94 -22.15
N GLY A 866 17.11 29.28 -23.31
CA GLY A 866 16.10 28.26 -23.56
C GLY A 866 16.23 27.06 -22.61
N SER A 867 17.46 26.64 -22.33
CA SER A 867 17.75 25.50 -21.45
C SER A 867 17.36 25.78 -20.00
N LYS A 868 17.49 27.04 -19.53
CA LYS A 868 16.98 27.47 -18.22
C LYS A 868 15.46 27.34 -18.12
N VAL A 869 14.73 27.77 -19.15
CA VAL A 869 13.25 27.67 -19.18
C VAL A 869 12.81 26.21 -19.27
N LEU A 870 13.51 25.40 -20.05
CA LEU A 870 13.18 24.00 -20.28
C LEU A 870 13.65 23.07 -19.15
N GLY A 871 14.57 23.53 -18.31
CA GLY A 871 15.19 22.73 -17.25
C GLY A 871 16.23 21.70 -17.72
N ARG A 872 16.60 21.72 -19.00
CA ARG A 872 17.60 20.85 -19.62
C ARG A 872 18.05 21.38 -20.99
N ARG A 873 19.18 20.90 -21.50
CA ARG A 873 19.60 21.09 -22.89
C ARG A 873 18.73 20.22 -23.79
N ASP A 874 17.97 20.80 -24.70
CA ASP A 874 17.08 20.07 -25.59
C ASP A 874 17.59 20.13 -27.03
N ILE A 875 17.85 18.96 -27.61
CA ILE A 875 18.15 18.81 -29.02
C ILE A 875 16.81 18.59 -29.73
N LEU A 876 16.40 19.55 -30.53
CA LEU A 876 15.15 19.55 -31.26
C LEU A 876 15.38 19.12 -32.71
N ILE A 877 14.58 18.17 -33.17
CA ILE A 877 14.51 17.75 -34.58
C ILE A 877 13.09 18.03 -35.06
N SER A 878 12.95 18.82 -36.12
CA SER A 878 11.65 19.14 -36.70
C SER A 878 11.57 18.68 -38.14
N TRP A 879 10.49 17.97 -38.46
CA TRP A 879 10.23 17.40 -39.77
C TRP A 879 9.02 18.07 -40.43
N ARG A 880 9.22 18.50 -41.67
CA ARG A 880 8.22 19.19 -42.48
C ARG A 880 7.16 18.21 -42.99
N GLY A 881 5.90 18.65 -42.98
CA GLY A 881 4.79 17.95 -43.62
C GLY A 881 4.83 18.06 -45.15
N THR A 882 3.78 17.54 -45.79
CA THR A 882 3.56 17.57 -47.24
C THR A 882 3.27 18.99 -47.71
N MET A 883 4.03 19.47 -48.70
CA MET A 883 3.89 20.85 -49.22
C MET A 883 4.02 20.94 -50.74
N LEU A 884 4.76 20.02 -51.38
CA LEU A 884 4.99 20.05 -52.84
C LEU A 884 4.10 19.04 -53.55
N ASP A 885 3.64 19.37 -54.77
CA ASP A 885 2.73 18.53 -55.55
C ASP A 885 3.26 17.09 -55.75
N GLN A 886 4.56 16.96 -56.01
CA GLN A 886 5.23 15.67 -56.20
C GLN A 886 5.22 14.77 -54.95
N GLU A 887 4.98 15.32 -53.76
CA GLU A 887 5.01 14.57 -52.50
C GLU A 887 3.69 13.85 -52.26
N VAL A 888 2.58 14.41 -52.75
CA VAL A 888 1.24 13.85 -52.62
C VAL A 888 1.16 12.43 -53.22
N GLU A 889 1.82 12.21 -54.35
CA GLU A 889 1.88 10.88 -55.00
C GLU A 889 2.64 9.86 -54.15
N VAL A 890 3.72 10.29 -53.48
CA VAL A 890 4.54 9.44 -52.60
C VAL A 890 3.78 9.11 -51.32
N ASP A 891 3.08 10.08 -50.76
CA ASP A 891 2.29 9.95 -49.54
C ASP A 891 1.05 9.07 -49.75
N ALA A 892 0.53 9.03 -50.98
CA ALA A 892 -0.57 8.17 -51.40
C ALA A 892 -0.14 6.71 -51.69
N THR A 893 1.16 6.40 -51.69
CA THR A 893 1.59 5.00 -51.69
C THR A 893 1.08 4.32 -50.40
N ILE A 894 0.87 3.00 -50.43
CA ILE A 894 0.48 2.23 -49.23
C ILE A 894 1.37 1.01 -49.04
N LEU A 895 2.47 0.95 -49.80
CA LEU A 895 3.37 -0.18 -49.88
C LEU A 895 4.30 -0.21 -48.67
N PHE A 896 4.57 -1.41 -48.16
CA PHE A 896 5.60 -1.63 -47.16
C PHE A 896 6.98 -1.74 -47.80
N PHE A 897 7.98 -1.30 -47.04
CA PHE A 897 9.38 -1.56 -47.30
C PHE A 897 10.04 -2.11 -46.04
N SER A 898 11.02 -3.00 -46.20
CA SER A 898 11.77 -3.53 -45.06
C SER A 898 12.59 -2.42 -44.42
N ALA A 899 12.40 -2.19 -43.13
CA ALA A 899 13.19 -1.26 -42.33
C ALA A 899 14.43 -1.93 -41.71
N SER A 900 14.88 -3.06 -42.26
CA SER A 900 15.97 -3.84 -41.65
C SER A 900 17.36 -3.21 -41.77
N ASP A 901 17.51 -2.26 -42.70
CA ASP A 901 18.67 -1.39 -42.88
C ASP A 901 18.79 -0.33 -41.77
N ILE A 902 17.68 0.04 -41.14
CA ILE A 902 17.64 1.06 -40.07
C ILE A 902 17.39 0.47 -38.67
N LEU A 903 16.56 -0.57 -38.55
CA LEU A 903 16.08 -1.14 -37.29
C LEU A 903 16.43 -2.63 -37.11
N GLY A 904 17.38 -3.13 -37.89
CA GLY A 904 17.82 -4.52 -37.83
C GLY A 904 16.77 -5.54 -38.31
N LYS A 905 17.16 -6.81 -38.31
CA LYS A 905 16.30 -7.92 -38.81
C LYS A 905 15.36 -8.49 -37.75
N GLU A 906 15.56 -8.15 -36.48
CA GLU A 906 14.74 -8.65 -35.38
C GLU A 906 13.29 -8.17 -35.53
N HIS A 907 12.34 -9.09 -35.41
CA HIS A 907 10.90 -8.85 -35.66
C HIS A 907 10.50 -8.46 -37.09
N ASN A 908 11.45 -8.38 -38.03
CA ASN A 908 11.24 -8.04 -39.44
C ASN A 908 10.40 -6.76 -39.65
N PRO A 909 10.82 -5.60 -39.11
CA PRO A 909 10.04 -4.38 -39.15
C PRO A 909 9.82 -3.92 -40.58
N GLN A 910 8.58 -3.58 -40.90
CA GLN A 910 8.20 -2.95 -42.16
C GLN A 910 7.64 -1.56 -41.88
N VAL A 911 8.05 -0.60 -42.69
CA VAL A 911 7.57 0.78 -42.64
C VAL A 911 7.04 1.18 -44.01
N HIS A 912 6.30 2.26 -44.06
CA HIS A 912 5.83 2.82 -45.32
C HIS A 912 6.98 3.11 -46.29
N LEU A 913 6.82 2.73 -47.55
CA LEU A 913 7.82 2.93 -48.61
C LEU A 913 8.21 4.41 -48.77
N GLY A 914 7.22 5.31 -48.74
CA GLY A 914 7.47 6.75 -48.83
C GLY A 914 8.29 7.27 -47.65
N TRP A 915 7.92 6.92 -46.40
CA TRP A 915 8.61 7.42 -45.20
C TRP A 915 10.06 6.93 -45.17
N HIS A 916 10.28 5.65 -45.52
CA HIS A 916 11.62 5.07 -45.66
C HIS A 916 12.43 5.76 -46.76
N GLY A 917 11.82 6.01 -47.92
CA GLY A 917 12.44 6.66 -49.07
C GLY A 917 12.94 8.07 -48.74
N TYR A 918 12.08 8.93 -48.20
CA TYR A 918 12.50 10.27 -47.78
C TYR A 918 13.64 10.24 -46.76
N TYR A 919 13.62 9.27 -45.86
CA TYR A 919 14.59 9.18 -44.79
C TYR A 919 15.96 8.64 -45.25
N THR A 920 16.00 7.65 -46.14
CA THR A 920 17.24 6.89 -46.44
C THR A 920 17.81 7.10 -47.84
N ASN A 921 17.07 7.71 -48.77
CA ASN A 921 17.48 7.73 -50.16
C ASN A 921 18.65 8.69 -50.42
N LEU A 922 19.63 8.20 -51.18
CA LEU A 922 20.71 8.99 -51.78
C LEU A 922 20.35 9.28 -53.23
N ASP A 923 20.70 10.48 -53.71
CA ASP A 923 20.48 10.89 -55.09
C ASP A 923 21.76 11.49 -55.68
N SER A 924 22.35 10.77 -56.64
CA SER A 924 23.60 11.17 -57.29
C SER A 924 23.50 12.48 -58.08
N GLU A 925 22.28 12.90 -58.43
CA GLU A 925 21.98 14.12 -59.19
C GLU A 925 21.63 15.32 -58.30
N SER A 926 21.43 15.12 -56.99
CA SER A 926 21.17 16.20 -56.04
C SER A 926 22.45 16.90 -55.58
N ALA A 927 22.38 18.21 -55.32
CA ALA A 927 23.45 18.95 -54.64
C ALA A 927 23.50 18.65 -53.12
N HIS A 928 22.36 18.34 -52.49
CA HIS A 928 22.24 18.31 -51.02
C HIS A 928 22.23 16.91 -50.38
N ASN A 929 21.89 15.84 -51.10
CA ASN A 929 21.87 14.46 -50.56
C ASN A 929 22.59 13.42 -51.44
N LYS A 930 23.67 13.85 -52.11
CA LYS A 930 24.53 13.01 -52.96
C LYS A 930 25.36 11.99 -52.19
N THR A 931 25.96 12.41 -51.08
CA THR A 931 26.92 11.62 -50.29
C THR A 931 26.39 11.24 -48.92
N ALA A 932 25.36 11.93 -48.43
CA ALA A 932 24.72 11.69 -47.15
C ALA A 932 23.20 11.74 -47.32
N SER A 933 22.51 10.66 -46.94
CA SER A 933 21.05 10.62 -46.94
C SER A 933 20.49 11.56 -45.87
N CYS A 934 19.18 11.83 -45.89
CA CYS A 934 18.56 12.65 -44.86
C CYS A 934 18.78 12.07 -43.44
N ARG A 935 18.73 10.73 -43.33
CA ARG A 935 19.10 9.97 -42.13
C ARG A 935 20.54 10.24 -41.70
N ASP A 936 21.50 10.18 -42.63
CA ASP A 936 22.91 10.41 -42.28
C ASP A 936 23.13 11.85 -41.79
N GLN A 937 22.49 12.83 -42.44
CA GLN A 937 22.54 14.24 -42.06
C GLN A 937 22.02 14.46 -40.63
N VAL A 938 20.84 13.93 -40.29
CA VAL A 938 20.24 14.12 -38.96
C VAL A 938 21.02 13.37 -37.88
N LEU A 939 21.45 12.13 -38.15
CA LEU A 939 22.18 11.34 -37.15
C LEU A 939 23.57 11.92 -36.87
N ALA A 940 24.24 12.50 -37.88
CA ALA A 940 25.50 13.21 -37.69
C ALA A 940 25.32 14.45 -36.81
N ALA A 941 24.32 15.30 -37.10
CA ALA A 941 24.04 16.49 -36.31
C ALA A 941 23.62 16.15 -34.85
N VAL A 942 22.81 15.10 -34.65
CA VAL A 942 22.44 14.63 -33.31
C VAL A 942 23.68 14.11 -32.56
N ARG A 943 24.55 13.35 -33.23
CA ARG A 943 25.78 12.83 -32.63
C ARG A 943 26.67 13.96 -32.14
N GLU A 944 26.88 14.97 -32.98
CA GLU A 944 27.69 16.14 -32.66
C GLU A 944 27.17 16.85 -31.41
N LEU A 945 25.87 17.16 -31.36
CA LEU A 945 25.26 17.86 -30.23
C LEU A 945 25.23 17.03 -28.95
N VAL A 946 24.97 15.72 -29.05
CA VAL A 946 25.00 14.82 -27.87
C VAL A 946 26.42 14.71 -27.30
N ASP A 947 27.45 14.72 -28.16
CA ASP A 947 28.84 14.69 -27.71
C ASP A 947 29.32 16.06 -27.19
N GLU A 948 28.85 17.17 -27.79
CA GLU A 948 29.14 18.54 -27.35
C GLU A 948 28.62 18.80 -25.94
N TYR A 949 27.36 18.46 -25.67
CA TYR A 949 26.70 18.75 -24.38
C TYR A 949 26.72 17.58 -23.40
N LYS A 950 27.60 16.58 -23.58
CA LYS A 950 27.65 15.32 -22.80
C LYS A 950 27.73 15.50 -21.28
N ASP A 951 28.22 16.66 -20.81
CA ASP A 951 28.39 17.00 -19.40
C ASP A 951 27.17 17.74 -18.80
N GLU A 952 26.16 18.02 -19.62
CA GLU A 952 24.86 18.60 -19.23
C GLU A 952 23.75 17.53 -19.17
N GLU A 953 22.62 17.85 -18.55
CA GLU A 953 21.40 17.05 -18.69
C GLU A 953 20.76 17.33 -20.07
N ILE A 954 20.75 16.32 -20.95
CA ILE A 954 20.25 16.42 -22.33
C ILE A 954 18.96 15.62 -22.55
N SER A 955 18.04 16.17 -23.33
CA SER A 955 16.96 15.43 -24.01
C SER A 955 17.04 15.59 -25.54
N ILE A 956 16.43 14.64 -26.27
CA ILE A 956 16.18 14.76 -27.70
C ILE A 956 14.68 14.80 -27.93
N THR A 957 14.17 15.88 -28.51
CA THR A 957 12.76 16.02 -28.85
C THR A 957 12.57 16.06 -30.36
N VAL A 958 11.68 15.21 -30.88
CA VAL A 958 11.37 15.12 -32.31
C VAL A 958 9.93 15.57 -32.54
N THR A 959 9.69 16.42 -33.54
CA THR A 959 8.35 16.94 -33.84
C THR A 959 8.09 16.96 -35.33
N GLY A 960 6.81 16.97 -35.69
CA GLY A 960 6.37 17.02 -37.07
C GLY A 960 4.86 16.98 -37.19
N HIS A 961 4.37 17.34 -38.38
CA HIS A 961 2.95 17.30 -38.73
C HIS A 961 2.74 16.50 -40.02
N SER A 962 1.66 15.72 -40.10
CA SER A 962 1.31 14.90 -41.27
C SER A 962 2.46 13.97 -41.71
N MET A 963 2.91 13.99 -42.97
CA MET A 963 4.12 13.25 -43.40
C MET A 963 5.31 13.44 -42.43
N GLY A 964 5.57 14.68 -42.01
CA GLY A 964 6.68 15.00 -41.11
C GLY A 964 6.57 14.29 -39.76
N SER A 965 5.35 14.09 -39.25
CA SER A 965 5.16 13.30 -38.02
C SER A 965 5.48 11.82 -38.17
N ALA A 966 5.22 11.22 -39.34
CA ALA A 966 5.58 9.82 -39.57
C ALA A 966 7.10 9.63 -39.60
N ILE A 967 7.80 10.56 -40.27
CA ILE A 967 9.26 10.61 -40.31
C ILE A 967 9.83 10.89 -38.92
N ALA A 968 9.21 11.78 -38.13
CA ALA A 968 9.60 12.03 -36.75
C ALA A 968 9.56 10.76 -35.88
N VAL A 969 8.50 9.97 -35.98
CA VAL A 969 8.38 8.70 -35.24
C VAL A 969 9.42 7.67 -35.72
N LEU A 970 9.65 7.58 -37.04
CA LEU A 970 10.69 6.70 -37.61
C LEU A 970 12.09 7.09 -37.12
N ASN A 971 12.43 8.38 -37.20
CA ASN A 971 13.71 8.95 -36.77
C ASN A 971 13.93 8.78 -35.26
N ALA A 972 12.93 9.08 -34.43
CA ALA A 972 13.03 8.88 -32.98
C ALA A 972 13.29 7.40 -32.62
N THR A 973 12.64 6.48 -33.35
CA THR A 973 12.85 5.04 -33.17
C THR A 973 14.28 4.63 -33.58
N ASP A 974 14.77 5.12 -34.71
CA ASP A 974 16.12 4.88 -35.22
C ASP A 974 17.20 5.42 -34.26
N ILE A 975 17.03 6.64 -33.75
CA ILE A 975 17.95 7.27 -32.78
C ILE A 975 18.12 6.37 -31.54
N VAL A 976 17.02 5.91 -30.95
CA VAL A 976 17.09 5.09 -29.71
C VAL A 976 17.57 3.68 -30.01
N TYR A 977 17.09 3.06 -31.10
CA TYR A 977 17.49 1.71 -31.48
C TYR A 977 19.00 1.60 -31.71
N ASN A 978 19.59 2.57 -32.43
CA ASN A 978 21.02 2.58 -32.74
C ASN A 978 21.88 3.31 -31.71
N GLY A 979 21.28 3.83 -30.62
CA GLY A 979 22.03 4.50 -29.54
C GLY A 979 22.70 5.81 -29.98
N TYR A 980 21.99 6.63 -30.75
CA TYR A 980 22.36 8.03 -31.02
C TYR A 980 21.96 8.98 -29.89
N ASN A 981 21.16 8.51 -28.94
CA ASN A 981 20.82 9.21 -27.71
C ASN A 981 21.81 8.97 -26.54
N LYS A 982 23.05 8.58 -26.84
CA LYS A 982 24.12 8.41 -25.84
C LYS A 982 25.42 9.02 -26.38
N PRO A 983 26.24 9.71 -25.57
CA PRO A 983 27.54 10.19 -26.01
C PRO A 983 28.50 9.05 -26.35
N THR A 984 29.43 9.27 -27.28
CA THR A 984 30.36 8.26 -27.82
C THR A 984 31.26 7.65 -26.73
N ASN A 985 31.58 8.41 -25.68
CA ASN A 985 32.44 7.99 -24.56
C ASN A 985 31.71 7.90 -23.21
N SER A 986 30.38 7.77 -23.20
CA SER A 986 29.58 7.73 -21.98
C SER A 986 28.46 6.69 -22.06
N ASN A 987 28.08 6.16 -20.89
CA ASN A 987 26.91 5.30 -20.76
C ASN A 987 25.64 6.08 -20.40
N ASN A 988 25.70 7.41 -20.33
CA ASN A 988 24.53 8.23 -20.06
C ASN A 988 23.60 8.24 -21.28
N VAL A 989 22.38 7.73 -21.09
CA VAL A 989 21.37 7.65 -22.14
C VAL A 989 20.34 8.76 -21.94
N SER A 990 20.12 9.57 -22.97
CA SER A 990 19.13 10.64 -22.99
C SER A 990 17.75 10.11 -23.37
N LEU A 991 16.71 10.71 -22.77
CA LEU A 991 15.32 10.47 -23.15
C LEU A 991 15.07 11.04 -24.55
N VAL A 992 14.42 10.23 -25.40
CA VAL A 992 13.96 10.66 -26.73
C VAL A 992 12.44 10.71 -26.74
N THR A 993 11.88 11.87 -27.07
CA THR A 993 10.43 12.07 -27.08
C THR A 993 9.99 12.62 -28.43
N ALA A 994 9.02 11.97 -29.08
CA ALA A 994 8.33 12.52 -30.23
C ALA A 994 6.98 13.13 -29.83
N ILE A 995 6.75 14.41 -30.13
CA ILE A 995 5.45 15.08 -29.98
C ILE A 995 4.97 15.41 -31.39
N VAL A 996 3.95 14.69 -31.85
CA VAL A 996 3.61 14.66 -33.27
C VAL A 996 2.13 14.95 -33.52
N PHE A 997 1.84 15.62 -34.63
CA PHE A 997 0.51 16.15 -34.94
C PHE A 997 -0.02 15.51 -36.22
N ALA A 998 -1.28 15.07 -36.21
CA ALA A 998 -1.90 14.45 -37.38
C ALA A 998 -1.11 13.25 -37.95
N CYS A 999 -0.46 12.47 -37.08
CA CYS A 999 0.48 11.42 -37.49
C CYS A 999 -0.22 10.23 -38.18
N PRO A 1000 0.05 9.98 -39.48
CA PRO A 1000 -0.41 8.75 -40.13
C PRO A 1000 0.34 7.54 -39.54
N ASN A 1001 -0.14 6.35 -39.84
CA ASN A 1001 0.52 5.12 -39.40
C ASN A 1001 1.86 4.94 -40.12
N VAL A 1002 2.87 4.54 -39.35
CA VAL A 1002 4.28 4.53 -39.82
C VAL A 1002 4.71 3.17 -40.34
N GLY A 1003 4.29 2.09 -39.66
CA GLY A 1003 4.74 0.74 -39.97
C GLY A 1003 3.82 -0.35 -39.46
N ASP A 1004 4.32 -1.58 -39.57
CA ASP A 1004 3.59 -2.81 -39.27
C ASP A 1004 3.75 -3.26 -37.81
N GLN A 1005 3.27 -4.48 -37.51
CA GLN A 1005 3.45 -5.09 -36.19
C GLN A 1005 4.92 -5.37 -35.84
N GLY A 1006 5.78 -5.66 -36.82
CA GLY A 1006 7.22 -5.76 -36.62
C GLY A 1006 7.81 -4.45 -36.11
N PHE A 1007 7.49 -3.33 -36.77
CA PHE A 1007 7.88 -1.99 -36.33
C PHE A 1007 7.38 -1.68 -34.92
N LYS A 1008 6.11 -1.99 -34.61
CA LYS A 1008 5.54 -1.79 -33.27
C LYS A 1008 6.26 -2.58 -32.18
N LYS A 1009 6.70 -3.81 -32.46
CA LYS A 1009 7.47 -4.61 -31.50
C LYS A 1009 8.83 -4.00 -31.20
N VAL A 1010 9.54 -3.54 -32.24
CA VAL A 1010 10.80 -2.80 -32.06
C VAL A 1010 10.55 -1.57 -31.22
N PHE A 1011 9.57 -0.73 -31.59
CA PHE A 1011 9.19 0.46 -30.84
C PHE A 1011 8.91 0.17 -29.35
N SER A 1012 8.09 -0.85 -29.05
CA SER A 1012 7.72 -1.22 -27.68
C SER A 1012 8.87 -1.79 -26.84
N SER A 1013 9.99 -2.17 -27.45
CA SER A 1013 11.18 -2.66 -26.74
C SER A 1013 12.11 -1.54 -26.24
N LEU A 1014 11.90 -0.30 -26.67
CA LEU A 1014 12.81 0.82 -26.43
C LEU A 1014 12.40 1.62 -25.19
N GLU A 1015 13.06 1.35 -24.05
CA GLU A 1015 12.71 1.95 -22.74
C GLU A 1015 12.84 3.48 -22.68
N ASN A 1016 13.75 4.07 -23.49
CA ASN A 1016 14.04 5.51 -23.49
C ASN A 1016 13.34 6.29 -24.62
N LEU A 1017 12.35 5.66 -25.28
CA LEU A 1017 11.55 6.29 -26.33
C LEU A 1017 10.14 6.59 -25.84
N ARG A 1018 9.64 7.80 -26.11
CA ARG A 1018 8.25 8.21 -25.84
C ARG A 1018 7.67 8.86 -27.09
N VAL A 1019 6.39 8.60 -27.37
CA VAL A 1019 5.68 9.22 -28.49
C VAL A 1019 4.30 9.65 -28.03
N LEU A 1020 3.99 10.94 -28.16
CA LEU A 1020 2.66 11.51 -27.95
C LEU A 1020 2.12 11.96 -29.31
N ARG A 1021 1.02 11.34 -29.74
CA ARG A 1021 0.31 11.67 -30.96
C ARG A 1021 -0.89 12.52 -30.64
N ILE A 1022 -0.92 13.74 -31.15
CA ILE A 1022 -2.09 14.60 -31.11
C ILE A 1022 -2.90 14.27 -32.35
N THR A 1023 -4.15 13.84 -32.15
CA THR A 1023 -5.09 13.48 -33.21
C THR A 1023 -6.35 14.32 -33.08
N ASN A 1024 -6.90 14.74 -34.21
CA ASN A 1024 -8.18 15.44 -34.28
C ASN A 1024 -9.24 14.43 -34.69
N GLU A 1025 -10.34 14.36 -33.94
CA GLU A 1025 -11.39 13.33 -34.09
C GLU A 1025 -11.86 13.18 -35.55
N TRP A 1026 -11.98 14.31 -36.24
CA TRP A 1026 -12.51 14.44 -37.59
C TRP A 1026 -11.44 14.43 -38.69
N ASP A 1027 -10.15 14.41 -38.32
CA ASP A 1027 -9.06 14.26 -39.29
C ASP A 1027 -8.93 12.77 -39.70
N PRO A 1028 -9.06 12.43 -41.00
CA PRO A 1028 -8.87 11.07 -41.46
C PRO A 1028 -7.39 10.65 -41.53
N VAL A 1029 -6.44 11.59 -41.64
CA VAL A 1029 -5.02 11.28 -41.91
C VAL A 1029 -4.39 10.38 -40.85
N PRO A 1030 -4.62 10.58 -39.53
CA PRO A 1030 -4.09 9.69 -38.50
C PRO A 1030 -4.55 8.23 -38.58
N LYS A 1031 -5.60 7.94 -39.37
CA LYS A 1031 -6.15 6.60 -39.58
C LYS A 1031 -5.56 5.93 -40.82
N LEU A 1032 -4.80 6.67 -41.64
CA LEU A 1032 -4.18 6.21 -42.87
C LEU A 1032 -2.69 5.88 -42.68
N PRO A 1033 -2.13 4.95 -43.45
CA PRO A 1033 -2.85 3.93 -44.21
C PRO A 1033 -3.59 2.97 -43.26
N ILE A 1034 -4.70 2.38 -43.72
CA ILE A 1034 -5.48 1.39 -42.97
C ILE A 1034 -4.75 0.03 -43.05
N LEU A 1035 -5.11 -0.94 -42.18
CA LEU A 1035 -4.55 -2.30 -42.06
C LEU A 1035 -3.77 -2.80 -43.30
N PRO A 1036 -2.53 -3.30 -43.12
CA PRO A 1036 -1.99 -3.86 -41.87
C PRO A 1036 -1.08 -2.93 -41.06
N TYR A 1037 -1.12 -1.62 -41.30
CA TYR A 1037 -0.40 -0.62 -40.50
C TYR A 1037 -0.96 -0.50 -39.07
N VAL A 1038 -0.09 -0.14 -38.12
CA VAL A 1038 -0.48 0.03 -36.71
C VAL A 1038 0.05 1.32 -36.10
N PRO A 1039 -0.74 1.98 -35.24
CA PRO A 1039 -0.28 3.12 -34.48
C PRO A 1039 0.67 2.72 -33.35
N VAL A 1040 1.62 3.60 -33.05
CA VAL A 1040 2.55 3.51 -31.91
C VAL A 1040 2.48 4.78 -31.06
N GLY A 1041 2.83 4.68 -29.77
CA GLY A 1041 2.77 5.80 -28.83
C GLY A 1041 1.41 6.03 -28.17
N LYS A 1042 1.36 7.03 -27.28
CA LYS A 1042 0.13 7.50 -26.62
C LYS A 1042 -0.61 8.48 -27.51
N GLU A 1043 -1.91 8.58 -27.32
CA GLU A 1043 -2.78 9.44 -28.11
C GLU A 1043 -3.49 10.46 -27.22
N LEU A 1044 -3.44 11.73 -27.64
CA LEU A 1044 -4.27 12.81 -27.16
C LEU A 1044 -5.26 13.19 -28.26
N VAL A 1045 -6.53 12.89 -28.05
CA VAL A 1045 -7.60 13.23 -28.99
C VAL A 1045 -8.17 14.62 -28.68
N ILE A 1046 -8.17 15.49 -29.68
CA ILE A 1046 -8.84 16.80 -29.67
C ILE A 1046 -10.06 16.77 -30.61
N ASP A 1047 -11.00 17.67 -30.39
CA ASP A 1047 -12.14 17.89 -31.28
C ASP A 1047 -12.26 19.37 -31.57
N THR A 1048 -11.77 19.79 -32.74
CA THR A 1048 -11.74 21.20 -33.12
C THR A 1048 -13.10 21.71 -33.56
N LEU A 1049 -14.04 20.83 -33.97
CA LEU A 1049 -15.38 21.26 -34.38
C LEU A 1049 -16.22 21.80 -33.21
N LYS A 1050 -15.80 21.53 -31.96
CA LYS A 1050 -16.39 22.13 -30.77
C LYS A 1050 -16.01 23.59 -30.55
N SER A 1051 -14.98 24.08 -31.23
CA SER A 1051 -14.52 25.45 -31.07
C SER A 1051 -15.56 26.43 -31.61
N PRO A 1052 -16.05 27.39 -30.81
CA PRO A 1052 -16.98 28.43 -31.30
C PRO A 1052 -16.30 29.48 -32.19
N TYR A 1053 -14.97 29.38 -32.32
CA TYR A 1053 -14.13 30.30 -33.09
C TYR A 1053 -13.94 29.86 -34.55
N LEU A 1054 -14.05 28.56 -34.83
CA LEU A 1054 -13.77 28.00 -36.15
C LEU A 1054 -15.04 27.96 -37.02
N LYS A 1055 -14.87 28.14 -38.33
CA LYS A 1055 -15.86 27.72 -39.32
C LYS A 1055 -16.08 26.22 -39.16
N ASN A 1056 -17.34 25.76 -39.20
CA ASN A 1056 -17.67 24.34 -39.09
C ASN A 1056 -17.37 23.60 -40.41
N ALA A 1057 -16.10 23.63 -40.83
CA ALA A 1057 -15.61 23.13 -42.11
C ALA A 1057 -14.65 21.97 -41.86
N ILE A 1058 -15.12 20.76 -42.17
CA ILE A 1058 -14.35 19.51 -41.98
C ILE A 1058 -13.02 19.53 -42.75
N ASP A 1059 -12.95 20.26 -43.86
CA ASP A 1059 -11.75 20.34 -44.71
C ASP A 1059 -10.57 21.07 -44.05
N SER A 1060 -10.81 21.80 -42.95
CA SER A 1060 -9.77 22.54 -42.23
C SER A 1060 -9.11 21.74 -41.10
N VAL A 1061 -9.70 20.61 -40.70
CA VAL A 1061 -9.35 19.89 -39.45
C VAL A 1061 -7.94 19.30 -39.45
N HIS A 1062 -7.36 19.06 -40.63
CA HIS A 1062 -6.01 18.52 -40.80
C HIS A 1062 -4.91 19.59 -40.58
N GLN A 1063 -5.24 20.88 -40.65
CA GLN A 1063 -4.25 21.96 -40.64
C GLN A 1063 -3.59 22.13 -39.27
N LEU A 1064 -2.27 22.33 -39.25
CA LEU A 1064 -1.51 22.36 -38.00
C LEU A 1064 -1.98 23.47 -37.03
N GLU A 1065 -2.25 24.68 -37.52
CA GLU A 1065 -2.72 25.76 -36.64
C GLU A 1065 -4.12 25.49 -36.06
N VAL A 1066 -4.95 24.71 -36.77
CA VAL A 1066 -6.24 24.21 -36.25
C VAL A 1066 -6.01 23.18 -35.14
N TYR A 1067 -5.01 22.29 -35.30
CA TYR A 1067 -4.56 21.39 -34.23
C TYR A 1067 -4.07 22.14 -32.99
N LEU A 1068 -3.22 23.16 -33.15
CA LEU A 1068 -2.69 23.94 -32.03
C LEU A 1068 -3.78 24.77 -31.33
N HIS A 1069 -4.73 25.32 -32.08
CA HIS A 1069 -5.95 25.93 -31.53
C HIS A 1069 -6.78 24.92 -30.73
N GLY A 1070 -6.96 23.71 -31.27
CA GLY A 1070 -7.60 22.60 -30.59
C GLY A 1070 -6.92 22.24 -29.26
N VAL A 1071 -5.59 22.12 -29.26
CA VAL A 1071 -4.81 21.90 -28.04
C VAL A 1071 -4.94 23.08 -27.08
N ALA A 1072 -5.00 24.32 -27.55
CA ALA A 1072 -5.14 25.49 -26.68
C ALA A 1072 -6.49 25.53 -25.92
N GLY A 1073 -7.55 24.90 -26.45
CA GLY A 1073 -8.88 24.96 -25.84
C GLY A 1073 -9.61 23.64 -25.56
N THR A 1074 -9.01 22.48 -25.85
CA THR A 1074 -9.63 21.19 -25.53
C THR A 1074 -9.82 21.02 -24.02
N GLN A 1075 -10.99 20.53 -23.62
CA GLN A 1075 -11.32 20.16 -22.24
C GLN A 1075 -11.49 18.64 -22.08
N GLY A 1076 -11.05 17.87 -23.07
CA GLY A 1076 -11.31 16.43 -23.17
C GLY A 1076 -12.52 16.11 -24.05
N ARG A 1077 -12.62 14.85 -24.48
CA ARG A 1077 -13.56 14.41 -25.54
C ARG A 1077 -15.04 14.65 -25.22
N ASN A 1078 -15.40 14.69 -23.94
CA ASN A 1078 -16.80 14.80 -23.51
C ASN A 1078 -17.19 16.19 -23.00
N ASN A 1079 -16.26 17.14 -23.00
CA ASN A 1079 -16.49 18.49 -22.47
C ASN A 1079 -16.55 19.53 -23.60
N ASP A 1080 -17.10 20.69 -23.29
CA ASP A 1080 -17.18 21.83 -24.21
C ASP A 1080 -15.81 22.49 -24.42
N PHE A 1081 -15.61 23.12 -25.58
CA PHE A 1081 -14.38 23.83 -25.88
C PHE A 1081 -14.27 25.10 -25.05
N LYS A 1082 -13.12 25.29 -24.39
CA LYS A 1082 -12.78 26.52 -23.69
C LYS A 1082 -11.30 26.79 -23.86
N LEU A 1083 -10.98 27.93 -24.48
CA LEU A 1083 -9.61 28.37 -24.67
C LEU A 1083 -8.96 28.63 -23.29
N GLU A 1084 -8.02 27.77 -22.89
CA GLU A 1084 -7.32 27.85 -21.59
C GLU A 1084 -6.01 28.62 -21.68
N ILE A 1085 -5.42 28.67 -22.88
CA ILE A 1085 -4.22 29.45 -23.17
C ILE A 1085 -4.61 30.57 -24.13
N ASN A 1086 -4.16 31.79 -23.83
CA ASN A 1086 -4.34 32.94 -24.70
C ASN A 1086 -3.46 32.85 -25.96
N ARG A 1087 -3.76 31.89 -26.85
CA ARG A 1087 -3.16 31.77 -28.19
C ARG A 1087 -3.97 32.63 -29.15
N ASP A 1088 -3.29 33.49 -29.92
CA ASP A 1088 -3.93 34.39 -30.86
C ASP A 1088 -4.72 33.61 -31.92
N LEU A 1089 -6.00 33.95 -32.07
CA LEU A 1089 -6.89 33.34 -33.05
C LEU A 1089 -6.38 33.56 -34.47
N ALA A 1090 -5.72 34.69 -34.75
CA ALA A 1090 -5.27 35.04 -36.09
C ALA A 1090 -4.34 33.98 -36.71
N LEU A 1091 -3.62 33.21 -35.88
CA LEU A 1091 -2.76 32.11 -36.31
C LEU A 1091 -3.54 31.01 -37.07
N VAL A 1092 -4.82 30.80 -36.77
CA VAL A 1092 -5.66 29.85 -37.52
C VAL A 1092 -5.76 30.25 -39.00
N ASN A 1093 -5.91 31.54 -39.30
CA ASN A 1093 -6.04 32.05 -40.67
C ASN A 1093 -4.69 32.25 -41.37
N LYS A 1094 -3.58 31.78 -40.78
CA LYS A 1094 -2.23 31.98 -41.32
C LYS A 1094 -2.12 31.50 -42.77
N ILE A 1095 -2.58 30.28 -43.06
CA ILE A 1095 -2.53 29.66 -44.41
C ILE A 1095 -3.90 29.18 -44.92
N LEU A 1096 -4.96 29.39 -44.16
CA LEU A 1096 -6.32 29.01 -44.53
C LEU A 1096 -7.35 30.09 -44.17
N ASP A 1097 -8.61 29.82 -44.50
CA ASP A 1097 -9.77 30.61 -44.07
C ASP A 1097 -10.58 29.80 -43.05
N GLY A 1098 -10.08 29.70 -41.82
CA GLY A 1098 -10.55 28.76 -40.80
C GLY A 1098 -11.43 29.37 -39.71
N LEU A 1099 -11.32 30.67 -39.46
CA LEU A 1099 -12.11 31.37 -38.44
C LEU A 1099 -13.46 31.82 -38.97
N ASP A 1100 -14.44 31.91 -38.07
CA ASP A 1100 -15.74 32.55 -38.32
C ASP A 1100 -15.54 34.02 -38.76
N ASP A 1101 -16.24 34.44 -39.81
CA ASP A 1101 -16.10 35.77 -40.43
C ASP A 1101 -16.37 36.91 -39.46
N LYS A 1102 -17.12 36.66 -38.37
CA LYS A 1102 -17.40 37.66 -37.31
C LYS A 1102 -16.15 38.17 -36.59
N TYR A 1103 -15.03 37.44 -36.66
CA TYR A 1103 -13.76 37.87 -36.05
C TYR A 1103 -12.94 38.81 -36.94
N HIS A 1104 -13.36 39.05 -38.19
CA HIS A 1104 -12.74 40.01 -39.11
C HIS A 1104 -11.22 39.81 -39.33
N ILE A 1105 -10.76 38.55 -39.30
CA ILE A 1105 -9.36 38.19 -39.57
C ILE A 1105 -9.21 37.81 -41.05
N ILE A 1106 -8.30 38.49 -41.75
CA ILE A 1106 -8.01 38.23 -43.17
C ILE A 1106 -7.55 36.78 -43.36
N PRO A 1107 -8.12 35.99 -44.28
CA PRO A 1107 -7.67 34.63 -44.55
C PRO A 1107 -6.35 34.59 -45.31
N LYS A 1108 -5.56 33.52 -45.11
CA LYS A 1108 -4.28 33.27 -45.79
C LYS A 1108 -3.33 34.47 -45.75
N TRP A 1109 -3.26 35.14 -44.61
CA TRP A 1109 -2.51 36.38 -44.46
C TRP A 1109 -1.00 36.20 -44.42
N TRP A 1110 -0.50 34.97 -44.22
CA TRP A 1110 0.93 34.68 -44.18
C TRP A 1110 1.54 34.69 -45.58
N ILE A 1111 2.10 35.84 -45.94
CA ILE A 1111 2.72 36.08 -47.23
C ILE A 1111 3.85 37.09 -47.06
N GLU A 1112 4.95 36.90 -47.79
CA GLU A 1112 6.04 37.87 -47.77
C GLU A 1112 5.61 39.19 -48.38
N ARG A 1113 6.22 40.28 -47.91
CA ARG A 1113 5.96 41.61 -48.46
C ARG A 1113 6.15 41.56 -49.98
N ASN A 1114 5.12 42.00 -50.71
CA ASN A 1114 5.11 41.99 -52.17
C ASN A 1114 5.43 40.62 -52.81
N ASN A 1115 5.10 39.50 -52.15
CA ASN A 1115 5.47 38.15 -52.60
C ASN A 1115 6.99 37.94 -52.77
N SER A 1116 7.81 38.57 -51.93
CA SER A 1116 9.29 38.54 -52.02
C SER A 1116 9.88 39.27 -53.24
N MET A 1117 9.07 40.06 -53.95
CA MET A 1117 9.60 41.03 -54.91
C MET A 1117 10.24 42.19 -54.12
N VAL A 1118 11.50 42.48 -54.41
CA VAL A 1118 12.28 43.54 -53.75
C VAL A 1118 12.74 44.54 -54.81
N GLN A 1119 12.55 45.83 -54.51
CA GLN A 1119 13.08 46.90 -55.36
C GLN A 1119 14.58 47.08 -55.08
N MET A 1120 15.38 46.95 -56.14
CA MET A 1120 16.82 47.15 -56.12
C MET A 1120 17.17 48.64 -56.16
N GLU A 1121 18.42 48.99 -55.86
CA GLU A 1121 18.88 50.39 -55.83
C GLU A 1121 18.75 51.11 -57.18
N ASP A 1122 18.80 50.38 -58.29
CA ASP A 1122 18.61 50.90 -59.65
C ASP A 1122 17.12 51.06 -60.04
N GLY A 1123 16.21 50.72 -59.13
CA GLY A 1123 14.77 50.79 -59.32
C GLY A 1123 14.14 49.55 -59.99
N SER A 1124 14.94 48.56 -60.41
CA SER A 1124 14.45 47.26 -60.88
C SER A 1124 13.82 46.46 -59.73
N TRP A 1125 13.03 45.45 -60.06
CA TRP A 1125 12.41 44.56 -59.07
C TRP A 1125 12.84 43.13 -59.32
N GLU A 1126 13.40 42.50 -58.30
CA GLU A 1126 13.89 41.12 -58.35
C GLU A 1126 13.17 40.24 -57.33
N LEU A 1127 13.00 38.96 -57.68
CA LEU A 1127 12.47 37.95 -56.75
C LEU A 1127 13.60 37.52 -55.81
N MET A 1128 13.52 37.96 -54.56
CA MET A 1128 14.45 37.63 -53.49
C MET A 1128 13.73 36.77 -52.45
N ASP A 1129 13.50 35.50 -52.79
CA ASP A 1129 12.72 34.56 -51.97
C ASP A 1129 13.55 33.53 -51.20
N HIS A 1130 14.88 33.64 -51.26
CA HIS A 1130 15.84 32.78 -50.56
C HIS A 1130 16.95 33.63 -49.91
N GLU A 1131 17.09 33.53 -48.59
CA GLU A 1131 18.24 34.07 -47.85
C GLU A 1131 19.39 33.04 -47.87
N LYS A 1132 20.56 33.46 -48.36
CA LYS A 1132 21.78 32.64 -48.34
C LYS A 1132 22.23 32.29 -46.92
N ASP A 1133 22.67 31.05 -46.75
CA ASP A 1133 23.28 30.51 -45.53
C ASP A 1133 24.74 30.10 -45.78
N ASP A 1134 25.49 29.87 -44.72
CA ASP A 1134 26.94 29.60 -44.78
C ASP A 1134 27.25 28.23 -45.45
N ASP A 1135 26.25 27.35 -45.55
CA ASP A 1135 26.34 26.04 -46.22
C ASP A 1135 26.09 26.14 -47.76
N ASP A 1136 25.67 27.31 -48.30
CA ASP A 1136 25.32 27.50 -49.72
C ASP A 1136 26.54 27.83 -50.62
N ASP A 1137 27.70 28.13 -50.03
CA ASP A 1137 28.91 28.54 -50.76
C ASP A 1137 29.87 27.37 -51.13
N ASP A 1138 29.51 26.12 -50.81
CA ASP A 1138 30.30 24.90 -51.12
C ASP A 1138 29.92 24.23 -52.46
N ASP A 1139 28.95 24.80 -53.20
CA ASP A 1139 28.67 24.45 -54.59
C ASP A 1139 29.75 25.08 -55.50
N GLY A 1140 30.85 24.35 -55.65
CA GLY A 1140 32.04 24.74 -56.39
C GLY A 1140 31.80 25.30 -57.79
N ALA A 1141 32.57 26.36 -58.09
CA ALA A 1141 33.00 26.70 -59.44
C ALA A 1141 33.87 25.60 -60.06
#